data_AF-A0A0D8HJM6-F1
#
_entry.id   AF-A0A0D8HJM6-F1
#
_cell.length_a   1.000
_cell.length_b   1.000
_cell.length_c   1.000
_cell.angle_alpha   90.00
_cell.angle_beta   90.00
_cell.angle_gamma   90.00
#
_symmetry.space_group_name_H-M   'P 1'
#
loop_
_entity.id
_entity.type
_entity.pdbx_description
1 polymer ?
#
loop_
_entity_poly.entity_id
_entity_poly.type
_entity_poly.pdbx_seq_one_letter_code
_entity_poly.pdbx_strand_id
1 'polypeptide(L)'
;MLDLHDGAGSRRKLAENLAKSLASASSIARPDMTAVHENLTQRKRTLIEVTDALHKSREPWGLSIYDAQSRIMAISDSATSTFRIRGEALVRLDKDKFRDTYVNLEKFFGLGGFTLSSQSSPWGGAFIDSTISTSDAASQVLELLTTLNTKTLTIAFETFSKTVADCGLLIPTAMRTWGDILQIIRDTKTTLEVFNKDIFELPLAEFARDLTPGKSGGIGGWITKITNRTYRHARKQASRIWIGPKPSPKELSIAIKKAQHVLEAWPQIKKDVTVPETAFKLLDNEDGYQKVVLQLEELAKLTAHTNLLDMSFPTLCDLLISLSEDTTTLFKIPELIRLNAKLQESSLGGLLAEMRSKKLTVDGTLETLEYVWLISIIESVSLSNSLIGAFDGTAHSRTVTEFQRADREHIKSASIRVRRAVSERITQVRDSCPRESEVIERQARLKRNHLPVRTLFEAAPNVLGALKPCWIMSPLVVAQLLPTQRLFDVVIFDEASQVSPADAVGALMRAEQAVVAGDPRQLPPTSFFATSSGGGEDDESAESEIYETDVTKDMESILDAMSAILPPPIGTRTLGWHYRSKDERLIAFSNAQSELYSFSMTTFPGVSSESCISHVLVPFHSNRLDPLESGADEVRRVVALVAEHAARHPGESLGVITMGIKHANRIEEALRRAGRENPVLEAFISGSASPKARNEMFFVKNLERVQGDERDSIILTIGYGKTADGRMQYRFGPINMQGGHRRLNVAITRARKKITLVCRATLSLITRGY
;
A
#
# COMPACT_ATOMS: atom_id res chain seq x y z
N MET A 1 -38.58 -13.17 31.59
CA MET A 1 -39.08 -13.52 30.24
C MET A 1 -39.96 -14.75 30.34
N LEU A 2 -40.93 -14.87 29.44
CA LEU A 2 -41.72 -16.07 29.24
C LEU A 2 -41.49 -16.56 27.82
N ASP A 3 -41.00 -17.80 27.70
CA ASP A 3 -40.70 -18.43 26.43
C ASP A 3 -41.79 -19.47 26.11
N LEU A 4 -42.47 -19.25 24.99
CA LEU A 4 -43.53 -20.09 24.44
C LEU A 4 -43.28 -20.35 22.94
N HIS A 5 -42.02 -20.38 22.51
CA HIS A 5 -41.65 -20.56 21.11
C HIS A 5 -42.28 -21.82 20.50
N ASP A 6 -42.25 -22.95 21.23
CA ASP A 6 -42.81 -24.24 20.80
C ASP A 6 -44.31 -24.42 21.14
N GLY A 7 -45.01 -23.32 21.42
CA GLY A 7 -46.43 -23.30 21.74
C GLY A 7 -46.75 -23.14 23.23
N ALA A 8 -48.03 -23.38 23.58
CA ALA A 8 -48.46 -23.37 24.97
C ALA A 8 -47.87 -24.58 25.70
N GLY A 9 -46.64 -24.44 26.20
CA GLY A 9 -46.03 -25.43 27.07
C GLY A 9 -46.95 -25.82 28.24
N SER A 10 -46.60 -26.90 28.95
CA SER A 10 -47.43 -27.41 30.06
C SER A 10 -47.94 -26.28 30.97
N ARG A 11 -49.27 -26.17 31.12
CA ARG A 11 -49.93 -25.12 31.95
C ARG A 11 -49.39 -25.11 33.38
N ARG A 12 -48.94 -26.27 33.86
CA ARG A 12 -48.25 -26.43 35.13
C ARG A 12 -46.88 -25.73 35.15
N LYS A 13 -46.08 -25.87 34.10
CA LYS A 13 -44.78 -25.19 33.95
C LYS A 13 -44.95 -23.67 33.97
N LEU A 14 -46.02 -23.14 33.35
CA LEU A 14 -46.37 -21.73 33.42
C LEU A 14 -46.67 -21.30 34.87
N ALA A 15 -47.53 -22.03 35.58
CA ALA A 15 -47.87 -21.74 36.98
C ALA A 15 -46.65 -21.80 37.92
N GLU A 16 -45.78 -22.81 37.77
CA GLU A 16 -44.52 -22.92 38.51
C GLU A 16 -43.58 -21.74 38.21
N ASN A 17 -43.52 -21.28 36.96
CA ASN A 17 -42.75 -20.12 36.56
C ASN A 17 -43.29 -18.80 37.13
N LEU A 18 -44.61 -18.67 37.30
CA LEU A 18 -45.25 -17.52 37.96
C LEU A 18 -44.96 -17.53 39.46
N ALA A 19 -45.09 -18.69 40.11
CA ALA A 19 -44.75 -18.86 41.52
C ALA A 19 -43.30 -18.45 41.82
N LYS A 20 -42.35 -18.90 40.99
CA LYS A 20 -40.94 -18.52 41.09
C LYS A 20 -40.73 -17.01 40.92
N SER A 21 -41.40 -16.40 39.94
CA SER A 21 -41.31 -14.95 39.71
C SER A 21 -41.82 -14.15 40.92
N LEU A 22 -42.96 -14.54 41.50
CA LEU A 22 -43.51 -13.92 42.71
C LEU A 22 -42.55 -14.02 43.89
N ALA A 23 -41.97 -15.20 44.13
CA ALA A 23 -41.02 -15.40 45.22
C ALA A 23 -39.72 -14.59 45.02
N SER A 24 -39.25 -14.45 43.77
CA SER A 24 -37.99 -13.76 43.48
C SER A 24 -38.08 -12.23 43.64
N ALA A 25 -39.25 -11.63 43.39
CA ALA A 25 -39.44 -10.18 43.40
C ALA A 25 -39.03 -9.57 44.76
N SER A 26 -39.43 -10.16 45.89
CA SER A 26 -39.15 -9.61 47.22
C SER A 26 -37.67 -9.60 47.64
N SER A 27 -36.78 -10.27 46.90
CA SER A 27 -35.40 -10.56 47.34
C SER A 27 -34.29 -9.83 46.59
N ILE A 28 -34.62 -8.99 45.60
CA ILE A 28 -33.61 -8.39 44.71
C ILE A 28 -33.05 -7.10 45.32
N ALA A 29 -31.76 -7.11 45.69
CA ALA A 29 -31.04 -5.95 46.21
C ALA A 29 -30.82 -4.86 45.13
N ARG A 30 -30.66 -3.61 45.57
CA ARG A 30 -30.29 -2.49 44.71
C ARG A 30 -28.78 -2.54 44.41
N PRO A 31 -28.35 -2.66 43.14
CA PRO A 31 -26.93 -2.68 42.80
C PRO A 31 -26.35 -1.25 42.84
N ASP A 32 -25.15 -1.09 43.42
CA ASP A 32 -24.32 0.11 43.23
C ASP A 32 -23.34 -0.11 42.08
N MET A 33 -23.48 0.72 41.04
CA MET A 33 -22.73 0.57 39.78
C MET A 33 -21.89 1.79 39.44
N THR A 34 -21.77 2.74 40.36
CA THR A 34 -21.16 4.05 40.10
C THR A 34 -19.71 3.90 39.66
N ALA A 35 -18.90 3.22 40.46
CA ALA A 35 -17.48 3.00 40.18
C ALA A 35 -17.23 2.19 38.89
N VAL A 36 -18.04 1.15 38.64
CA VAL A 36 -17.92 0.33 37.42
C VAL A 36 -18.23 1.16 36.18
N HIS A 37 -19.27 2.00 36.24
CA HIS A 37 -19.67 2.84 35.12
C HIS A 37 -18.66 3.96 34.83
N GLU A 38 -18.12 4.60 35.86
CA GLU A 38 -17.07 5.61 35.72
C GLU A 38 -15.80 5.02 35.10
N ASN A 39 -15.35 3.87 35.60
CA ASN A 39 -14.18 3.17 35.07
C ASN A 39 -14.40 2.76 33.60
N LEU A 40 -15.55 2.15 33.28
CA LEU A 40 -15.91 1.78 31.92
C LEU A 40 -15.87 2.98 30.97
N THR A 41 -16.49 4.10 31.38
CA THR A 41 -16.59 5.31 30.56
C THR A 41 -15.22 5.96 30.35
N GLN A 42 -14.40 6.04 31.40
CA GLN A 42 -13.05 6.58 31.32
C GLN A 42 -12.17 5.74 30.40
N ARG A 43 -12.15 4.41 30.58
CA ARG A 43 -11.34 3.50 29.76
C ARG A 43 -11.80 3.48 28.30
N LYS A 44 -13.12 3.48 28.07
CA LYS A 44 -13.69 3.62 26.73
C LYS A 44 -13.20 4.90 26.05
N ARG A 45 -13.27 6.05 26.74
CA ARG A 45 -12.83 7.34 26.19
C ARG A 45 -11.36 7.30 25.79
N THR A 46 -10.48 6.82 26.68
CA THR A 46 -9.04 6.70 26.38
C THR A 46 -8.76 5.83 25.15
N LEU A 47 -9.45 4.69 25.01
CA LEU A 47 -9.26 3.81 23.85
C LEU A 47 -9.74 4.45 22.55
N ILE A 48 -10.87 5.18 22.59
CA ILE A 48 -11.38 5.93 21.43
C ILE A 48 -10.39 7.03 21.04
N GLU A 49 -9.91 7.83 22.00
CA GLU A 49 -8.95 8.91 21.74
C GLU A 49 -7.67 8.41 21.06
N VAL A 50 -7.14 7.26 21.51
CA VAL A 50 -5.96 6.63 20.88
C VAL A 50 -6.28 6.14 19.46
N THR A 51 -7.44 5.51 19.26
CA THR A 51 -7.88 5.01 17.96
C THR A 51 -8.06 6.16 16.97
N ASP A 52 -8.74 7.22 17.40
CA ASP A 52 -8.93 8.44 16.60
C ASP A 52 -7.60 9.11 16.28
N ALA A 53 -6.67 9.18 17.24
CA ALA A 53 -5.34 9.71 16.99
C ALA A 53 -4.58 8.90 15.91
N LEU A 54 -4.70 7.57 15.90
CA LEU A 54 -4.04 6.73 14.89
C LEU A 54 -4.65 6.86 13.50
N HIS A 55 -5.98 6.83 13.39
CA HIS A 55 -6.70 6.76 12.11
C HIS A 55 -7.11 8.11 11.51
N LYS A 56 -7.04 9.21 12.27
CA LYS A 56 -7.31 10.54 11.74
C LYS A 56 -6.33 10.89 10.61
N SER A 57 -6.87 11.17 9.42
CA SER A 57 -6.12 11.74 8.29
C SER A 57 -5.56 13.11 8.68
N ARG A 58 -4.29 13.36 8.34
CA ARG A 58 -3.57 14.57 8.70
C ARG A 58 -3.18 15.36 7.46
N GLU A 59 -3.62 16.61 7.43
CA GLU A 59 -3.18 17.59 6.44
C GLU A 59 -1.79 18.15 6.79
N PRO A 60 -0.95 18.45 5.79
CA PRO A 60 -1.25 18.43 4.35
C PRO A 60 -0.99 17.08 3.64
N TRP A 61 -0.68 16.01 4.38
CA TRP A 61 -0.22 14.75 3.79
C TRP A 61 -1.35 13.80 3.36
N GLY A 62 -2.58 14.02 3.84
CA GLY A 62 -3.73 13.19 3.53
C GLY A 62 -3.57 11.72 3.95
N LEU A 63 -2.80 11.48 5.02
CA LEU A 63 -2.48 10.15 5.56
C LEU A 63 -2.77 10.08 7.06
N SER A 64 -3.23 8.92 7.52
CA SER A 64 -3.26 8.59 8.94
C SER A 64 -1.91 8.01 9.39
N ILE A 65 -1.68 7.96 10.71
CA ILE A 65 -0.46 7.35 11.25
C ILE A 65 -0.49 5.83 11.07
N TYR A 66 -1.69 5.25 11.17
CA TYR A 66 -1.90 3.85 10.83
C TYR A 66 -1.48 3.55 9.38
N ASP A 67 -1.89 4.38 8.41
CA ASP A 67 -1.50 4.19 7.00
C ASP A 67 0.01 4.29 6.80
N ALA A 68 0.64 5.26 7.46
CA ALA A 68 2.09 5.44 7.38
C ALA A 68 2.85 4.24 7.97
N GLN A 69 2.44 3.73 9.13
CA GLN A 69 3.03 2.54 9.74
C GLN A 69 2.83 1.29 8.89
N SER A 70 1.61 1.08 8.37
CA SER A 70 1.27 -0.06 7.51
C SER A 70 2.15 -0.10 6.24
N ARG A 71 2.34 1.05 5.59
CA ARG A 71 3.21 1.17 4.42
C ARG A 71 4.68 0.95 4.76
N ILE A 72 5.17 1.51 5.87
CA ILE A 72 6.54 1.26 6.34
C ILE A 72 6.79 -0.24 6.56
N MET A 73 5.82 -0.97 7.13
CA MET A 73 5.94 -2.41 7.33
C MET A 73 6.00 -3.22 6.02
N ALA A 74 5.57 -2.64 4.90
CA ALA A 74 5.66 -3.25 3.58
C ALA A 74 6.96 -2.92 2.83
N ILE A 75 7.74 -1.93 3.31
CA ILE A 75 9.00 -1.51 2.70
C ILE A 75 10.13 -2.46 3.09
N SER A 76 11.05 -2.72 2.16
CA SER A 76 12.21 -3.59 2.43
C SER A 76 13.18 -2.98 3.44
N ASP A 77 13.80 -3.81 4.28
CA ASP A 77 14.81 -3.36 5.26
C ASP A 77 16.01 -2.67 4.57
N SER A 78 16.33 -3.06 3.33
CA SER A 78 17.37 -2.45 2.50
C SER A 78 17.09 -1.00 2.10
N ALA A 79 15.83 -0.58 2.09
CA ALA A 79 15.42 0.75 1.70
C ALA A 79 15.39 1.76 2.87
N THR A 80 15.84 1.37 4.07
CA THR A 80 15.85 2.25 5.24
C THR A 80 16.95 3.33 5.17
N SER A 81 16.66 4.51 5.72
CA SER A 81 17.58 5.66 5.81
C SER A 81 17.47 6.39 7.16
N THR A 82 18.56 7.02 7.58
CA THR A 82 18.61 7.90 8.76
C THR A 82 18.22 9.35 8.45
N PHE A 83 18.08 9.70 7.17
CA PHE A 83 17.68 11.03 6.75
C PHE A 83 16.25 11.35 7.18
N ARG A 84 16.00 12.59 7.63
CA ARG A 84 14.69 13.08 8.08
C ARG A 84 14.40 14.45 7.51
N ILE A 85 13.22 14.60 6.93
CA ILE A 85 12.70 15.88 6.45
C ILE A 85 12.03 16.57 7.64
N ARG A 86 12.42 17.81 7.95
CA ARG A 86 11.97 18.50 9.16
C ARG A 86 11.30 19.84 8.86
N GLY A 87 10.41 20.26 9.75
CA GLY A 87 9.81 21.58 9.76
C GLY A 87 9.06 21.91 8.46
N GLU A 88 9.28 23.11 7.95
CA GLU A 88 8.57 23.62 6.77
C GLU A 88 8.81 22.79 5.50
N ALA A 89 9.99 22.17 5.35
CA ALA A 89 10.28 21.31 4.20
C ALA A 89 9.34 20.09 4.12
N LEU A 90 8.98 19.51 5.28
CA LEU A 90 8.05 18.38 5.34
C LEU A 90 6.60 18.81 5.07
N VAL A 91 6.22 20.02 5.50
CA VAL A 91 4.89 20.59 5.25
C VAL A 91 4.73 20.95 3.76
N ARG A 92 5.77 21.47 3.12
CA ARG A 92 5.79 21.76 1.67
C ARG A 92 5.77 20.49 0.82
N LEU A 93 6.28 19.37 1.33
CA LEU A 93 6.18 18.06 0.69
C LEU A 93 4.85 17.38 1.06
N ASP A 94 3.76 18.03 0.64
CA ASP A 94 2.39 17.53 0.78
C ASP A 94 2.15 16.29 -0.11
N LYS A 95 0.92 15.75 -0.08
CA LYS A 95 0.56 14.55 -0.85
C LYS A 95 0.82 14.68 -2.35
N ASP A 96 0.45 15.80 -2.95
CA ASP A 96 0.57 16.00 -4.39
C ASP A 96 2.02 16.26 -4.79
N LYS A 97 2.73 17.08 -4.01
CA LYS A 97 4.15 17.36 -4.22
C LYS A 97 5.00 16.11 -4.01
N PHE A 98 4.65 15.25 -3.06
CA PHE A 98 5.30 13.95 -2.89
C PHE A 98 5.13 13.08 -4.14
N ARG A 99 3.91 12.97 -4.68
CA ARG A 99 3.66 12.21 -5.91
C ARG A 99 4.47 12.76 -7.09
N ASP A 100 4.52 14.08 -7.25
CA ASP A 100 5.33 14.72 -8.29
C ASP A 100 6.82 14.41 -8.10
N THR A 101 7.30 14.45 -6.86
CA THR A 101 8.69 14.15 -6.49
C THR A 101 9.03 12.69 -6.78
N TYR A 102 8.12 11.77 -6.48
CA TYR A 102 8.24 10.35 -6.77
C TYR A 102 8.40 10.10 -8.27
N VAL A 103 7.52 10.68 -9.09
CA VAL A 103 7.60 10.57 -10.56
C VAL A 103 8.87 11.22 -11.12
N ASN A 104 9.29 12.37 -10.57
CA ASN A 104 10.53 13.02 -10.99
C ASN A 104 11.76 12.17 -10.62
N LEU A 105 11.76 11.50 -9.47
CA LEU A 105 12.84 10.63 -9.03
C LEU A 105 12.93 9.36 -9.88
N GLU A 106 11.80 8.74 -10.21
CA GLU A 106 11.72 7.60 -11.13
C GLU A 106 12.31 7.94 -12.50
N LYS A 107 11.89 9.07 -13.08
CA LYS A 107 12.44 9.58 -14.35
C LYS A 107 13.93 9.88 -14.26
N PHE A 108 14.36 10.52 -13.17
CA PHE A 108 15.77 10.87 -12.95
C PHE A 108 16.65 9.61 -12.89
N PHE A 109 16.18 8.56 -12.21
CA PHE A 109 16.87 7.27 -12.18
C PHE A 109 16.87 6.61 -13.57
N GLY A 110 15.72 6.55 -14.25
CA GLY A 110 15.59 5.92 -15.57
C GLY A 110 16.45 6.57 -16.65
N LEU A 111 16.77 7.87 -16.50
CA LEU A 111 17.70 8.59 -17.36
C LEU A 111 19.18 8.42 -16.98
N GLY A 112 19.50 7.71 -15.90
CA GLY A 112 20.87 7.45 -15.44
C GLY A 112 21.45 8.51 -14.50
N GLY A 113 20.61 9.32 -13.84
CA GLY A 113 21.07 10.44 -12.99
C GLY A 113 21.96 10.06 -11.79
N PHE A 114 21.88 8.80 -11.33
CA PHE A 114 22.76 8.28 -10.26
C PHE A 114 24.05 7.66 -10.79
N THR A 115 24.07 7.23 -12.06
CA THR A 115 25.25 6.62 -12.70
C THR A 115 26.14 7.66 -13.36
N LEU A 116 25.66 8.87 -13.60
CA LEU A 116 26.44 9.96 -14.18
C LEU A 116 27.37 10.58 -13.14
N SER A 117 28.66 10.32 -13.31
CA SER A 117 29.76 10.93 -12.55
C SER A 117 30.88 11.28 -13.53
N SER A 118 31.78 12.17 -13.11
CA SER A 118 32.97 12.53 -13.90
C SER A 118 33.88 11.34 -14.23
N GLN A 119 33.75 10.21 -13.53
CA GLN A 119 34.53 8.99 -13.76
C GLN A 119 33.81 7.95 -14.61
N SER A 120 32.48 8.01 -14.70
CA SER A 120 31.65 6.97 -15.33
C SER A 120 31.05 7.39 -16.68
N SER A 121 31.04 8.68 -16.99
CA SER A 121 30.62 9.20 -18.29
C SER A 121 31.49 10.38 -18.73
N PRO A 122 31.86 10.48 -20.01
CA PRO A 122 32.53 11.64 -20.58
C PRO A 122 31.78 12.96 -20.35
N TRP A 123 30.46 12.88 -20.16
CA TRP A 123 29.55 14.00 -19.91
C TRP A 123 29.30 14.31 -18.44
N GLY A 124 29.93 13.58 -17.52
CA GLY A 124 29.69 13.73 -16.08
C GLY A 124 29.99 15.15 -15.56
N GLY A 125 31.02 15.81 -16.10
CA GLY A 125 31.35 17.21 -15.76
C GLY A 125 30.23 18.18 -16.13
N ALA A 126 29.71 18.08 -17.36
CA ALA A 126 28.63 18.94 -17.85
C ALA A 126 27.33 18.82 -17.02
N PHE A 127 27.02 17.61 -16.54
CA PHE A 127 25.89 17.38 -15.64
C PHE A 127 26.12 17.99 -14.25
N ILE A 128 27.30 17.80 -13.66
CA ILE A 128 27.63 18.33 -12.32
C ILE A 128 27.63 19.86 -12.31
N ASP A 129 28.26 20.47 -13.32
CA ASP A 129 28.40 21.92 -13.43
C ASP A 129 27.18 22.59 -14.09
N SER A 130 26.18 21.79 -14.49
CA SER A 130 24.93 22.26 -15.11
C SER A 130 25.12 23.13 -16.36
N THR A 131 26.15 22.86 -17.16
CA THR A 131 26.55 23.68 -18.31
C THR A 131 25.64 23.51 -19.53
N ILE A 132 25.11 22.30 -19.77
CA ILE A 132 24.23 21.98 -20.91
C ILE A 132 22.78 21.88 -20.43
N SER A 133 22.18 23.02 -20.12
CA SER A 133 20.85 23.09 -19.49
C SER A 133 19.67 23.03 -20.48
N THR A 134 19.90 23.13 -21.80
CA THR A 134 18.86 23.14 -22.83
C THR A 134 19.14 22.16 -23.98
N SER A 135 18.08 21.74 -24.67
CA SER A 135 18.20 20.90 -25.89
C SER A 135 18.93 21.60 -27.03
N ASP A 136 18.81 22.94 -27.10
CA ASP A 136 19.52 23.75 -28.08
C ASP A 136 21.03 23.75 -27.79
N ALA A 137 21.42 23.90 -26.52
CA ALA A 137 22.82 23.80 -26.11
C ALA A 137 23.39 22.41 -26.43
N ALA A 138 22.63 21.33 -26.20
CA ALA A 138 23.05 19.98 -26.56
C ALA A 138 23.28 19.84 -28.08
N SER A 139 22.41 20.43 -28.91
CA SER A 139 22.53 20.42 -30.36
C SER A 139 23.76 21.21 -30.85
N GLN A 140 24.02 22.37 -30.25
CA GLN A 140 25.21 23.18 -30.52
C GLN A 140 26.50 22.43 -30.19
N VAL A 141 26.53 21.72 -29.06
CA VAL A 141 27.69 20.89 -28.68
C VAL A 141 27.92 19.76 -29.69
N LEU A 142 26.86 19.09 -30.16
CA LEU A 142 26.98 18.04 -31.17
C LEU A 142 27.52 18.57 -32.51
N GLU A 143 27.04 19.74 -32.93
CA GLU A 143 27.55 20.42 -34.14
C GLU A 143 29.03 20.81 -34.01
N LEU A 144 29.40 21.35 -32.84
CA LEU A 144 30.78 21.71 -32.51
C LEU A 144 31.70 20.47 -32.52
N LEU A 145 31.30 19.37 -31.88
CA LEU A 145 32.02 18.10 -31.87
C LEU A 145 32.17 17.51 -33.27
N THR A 146 31.09 17.52 -34.06
CA THR A 146 31.11 17.01 -35.43
C THR A 146 32.07 17.82 -36.29
N THR A 147 32.02 19.15 -36.18
CA THR A 147 32.91 20.06 -36.91
C THR A 147 34.36 19.89 -36.49
N LEU A 148 34.63 19.79 -35.18
CA LEU A 148 35.95 19.54 -34.63
C LEU A 148 36.54 18.23 -35.17
N ASN A 149 35.81 17.12 -35.06
CA ASN A 149 36.32 15.79 -35.42
C ASN A 149 36.51 15.62 -36.94
N THR A 150 35.60 16.17 -37.76
CA THR A 150 35.57 15.89 -39.21
C THR A 150 36.20 16.97 -40.09
N LYS A 151 36.17 18.25 -39.68
CA LYS A 151 36.49 19.39 -40.56
C LYS A 151 37.64 20.25 -40.11
N THR A 152 37.99 20.28 -38.82
CA THR A 152 39.01 21.21 -38.32
C THR A 152 40.19 20.51 -37.67
N LEU A 153 40.00 19.71 -36.62
CA LEU A 153 41.11 19.15 -35.84
C LEU A 153 42.00 18.22 -36.66
N THR A 154 41.41 17.24 -37.34
CA THR A 154 42.15 16.22 -38.13
C THR A 154 42.89 16.86 -39.31
N ILE A 155 42.23 17.77 -40.03
CA ILE A 155 42.83 18.48 -41.17
C ILE A 155 43.96 19.40 -40.70
N ALA A 156 43.76 20.14 -39.61
CA ALA A 156 44.80 20.98 -39.02
C ALA A 156 45.99 20.15 -38.55
N PHE A 157 45.75 18.97 -37.93
CA PHE A 157 46.82 18.07 -37.49
C PHE A 157 47.63 17.49 -38.61
N GLU A 158 46.99 16.93 -39.63
CA GLU A 158 47.69 16.34 -40.77
C GLU A 158 48.50 17.39 -41.52
N THR A 159 47.91 18.56 -41.74
CA THR A 159 48.59 19.67 -42.45
C THR A 159 49.76 20.22 -41.63
N PHE A 160 49.56 20.43 -40.32
CA PHE A 160 50.61 20.93 -39.44
C PHE A 160 51.73 19.89 -39.29
N SER A 161 51.41 18.63 -38.98
CA SER A 161 52.39 17.56 -38.78
C SER A 161 53.22 17.28 -40.04
N LYS A 162 52.58 17.30 -41.22
CA LYS A 162 53.28 17.17 -42.50
C LYS A 162 54.25 18.33 -42.72
N THR A 163 53.80 19.57 -42.48
CA THR A 163 54.64 20.76 -42.66
C THR A 163 55.80 20.80 -41.65
N VAL A 164 55.57 20.38 -40.39
CA VAL A 164 56.59 20.25 -39.34
C VAL A 164 57.63 19.19 -39.72
N ALA A 165 57.19 18.04 -40.22
CA ALA A 165 58.07 16.97 -40.70
C ALA A 165 58.90 17.40 -41.92
N ASP A 166 58.29 18.06 -42.90
CA ASP A 166 58.96 18.61 -44.10
C ASP A 166 60.03 19.66 -43.73
N CYS A 167 59.88 20.34 -42.58
CA CYS A 167 60.84 21.34 -42.07
C CYS A 167 61.91 20.73 -41.13
N GLY A 168 61.82 19.44 -40.80
CA GLY A 168 62.71 18.75 -39.87
C GLY A 168 62.64 19.28 -38.43
N LEU A 169 61.46 19.74 -38.00
CA LEU A 169 61.19 20.18 -36.62
C LEU A 169 60.73 19.01 -35.75
N LEU A 170 60.87 19.13 -34.43
CA LEU A 170 60.32 18.15 -33.49
C LEU A 170 58.79 18.21 -33.53
N ILE A 171 58.14 17.06 -33.71
CA ILE A 171 56.67 16.98 -33.76
C ILE A 171 56.13 17.11 -32.33
N PRO A 172 55.41 18.20 -32.00
CA PRO A 172 54.79 18.35 -30.68
C PRO A 172 53.63 17.37 -30.49
N THR A 173 53.54 16.79 -29.31
CA THR A 173 52.43 15.88 -28.94
C THR A 173 51.21 16.61 -28.39
N ALA A 174 51.38 17.79 -27.77
CA ALA A 174 50.30 18.59 -27.19
C ALA A 174 49.94 19.79 -28.08
N MET A 175 48.65 20.16 -28.08
CA MET A 175 48.14 21.24 -28.94
C MET A 175 48.71 22.61 -28.56
N ARG A 176 48.87 22.92 -27.27
CA ARG A 176 49.47 24.19 -26.81
C ARG A 176 50.84 24.44 -27.42
N THR A 177 51.66 23.40 -27.53
CA THR A 177 53.01 23.48 -28.06
C THR A 177 53.04 23.88 -29.55
N TRP A 178 51.93 23.70 -30.28
CA TRP A 178 51.84 24.16 -31.67
C TRP A 178 51.78 25.68 -31.73
N GLY A 179 51.02 26.29 -30.82
CA GLY A 179 50.99 27.74 -30.65
C GLY A 179 52.37 28.30 -30.32
N ASP A 180 53.12 27.62 -29.45
CA ASP A 180 54.49 28.01 -29.11
C ASP A 180 55.41 27.94 -30.33
N ILE A 181 55.30 26.89 -31.16
CA ILE A 181 56.07 26.74 -32.40
C ILE A 181 55.71 27.83 -33.42
N LEU A 182 54.43 28.08 -33.65
CA LEU A 182 53.96 29.14 -34.55
C LEU A 182 54.43 30.52 -34.09
N GLN A 183 54.40 30.78 -32.78
CA GLN A 183 54.87 32.02 -32.18
C GLN A 183 56.38 32.18 -32.37
N ILE A 184 57.18 31.12 -32.16
CA ILE A 184 58.64 31.16 -32.37
C ILE A 184 58.98 31.37 -33.85
N ILE A 185 58.26 30.75 -34.78
CA ILE A 185 58.44 30.95 -36.23
C ILE A 185 58.04 32.38 -36.64
N ARG A 186 56.93 32.90 -36.11
CA ARG A 186 56.47 34.28 -36.35
C ARG A 186 57.48 35.28 -35.81
N ASP A 187 57.99 35.06 -34.61
CA ASP A 187 59.01 35.91 -34.01
C ASP A 187 60.31 35.86 -34.82
N THR A 188 60.72 34.68 -35.28
CA THR A 188 61.87 34.51 -36.18
C THR A 188 61.68 35.27 -37.49
N LYS A 189 60.50 35.19 -38.13
CA LYS A 189 60.18 35.93 -39.36
C LYS A 189 60.29 37.43 -39.15
N THR A 190 59.63 37.96 -38.11
CA THR A 190 59.67 39.41 -37.81
C THR A 190 61.07 39.90 -37.42
N THR A 191 61.91 39.05 -36.81
CA THR A 191 63.31 39.38 -36.54
C THR A 191 64.11 39.45 -37.83
N LEU A 192 63.87 38.54 -38.79
CA LEU A 192 64.55 38.54 -40.10
C LEU A 192 64.02 39.57 -41.10
N GLU A 193 62.84 40.16 -40.85
CA GLU A 193 62.35 41.34 -41.59
C GLU A 193 63.16 42.60 -41.23
N VAL A 194 63.69 42.63 -40.01
CA VAL A 194 64.34 43.80 -39.40
C VAL A 194 65.86 43.62 -39.30
N PHE A 195 66.37 42.40 -39.31
CA PHE A 195 67.78 42.07 -39.30
C PHE A 195 68.14 41.05 -40.39
N ASN A 196 69.38 41.07 -40.88
CA ASN A 196 69.89 39.97 -41.70
C ASN A 196 70.16 38.71 -40.84
N LYS A 197 70.43 37.57 -41.49
CA LYS A 197 70.59 36.26 -40.82
C LYS A 197 71.75 36.22 -39.81
N ASP A 198 72.73 37.10 -39.93
CA ASP A 198 73.91 37.18 -39.07
C ASP A 198 73.57 37.64 -37.64
N ILE A 199 72.34 38.11 -37.37
CA ILE A 199 71.88 38.50 -36.04
C ILE A 199 72.03 37.38 -35.01
N PHE A 200 71.81 36.13 -35.41
CA PHE A 200 71.84 34.97 -34.51
C PHE A 200 73.26 34.48 -34.18
N GLU A 201 74.29 35.02 -34.85
CA GLU A 201 75.71 34.73 -34.56
C GLU A 201 76.32 35.73 -33.55
N LEU A 202 75.59 36.79 -33.20
CA LEU A 202 76.03 37.79 -32.23
C LEU A 202 75.78 37.32 -30.78
N PRO A 203 76.53 37.82 -29.78
CA PRO A 203 76.27 37.57 -28.37
C PRO A 203 75.03 38.36 -27.90
N LEU A 204 73.84 37.92 -28.32
CA LEU A 204 72.57 38.62 -28.14
C LEU A 204 72.23 38.85 -26.66
N ALA A 205 72.62 37.96 -25.75
CA ALA A 205 72.43 38.13 -24.30
C ALA A 205 73.23 39.31 -23.74
N GLU A 206 74.48 39.47 -24.19
CA GLU A 206 75.31 40.62 -23.81
C GLU A 206 74.75 41.91 -24.40
N PHE A 207 74.29 41.86 -25.66
CA PHE A 207 73.77 43.04 -26.35
C PHE A 207 72.41 43.47 -25.79
N ALA A 208 71.53 42.54 -25.41
CA ALA A 208 70.27 42.84 -24.77
C ALA A 208 70.48 43.50 -23.40
N ARG A 209 71.44 43.01 -22.60
CA ARG A 209 71.84 43.62 -21.33
C ARG A 209 72.40 45.01 -21.53
N ASP A 210 73.33 45.16 -22.47
CA ASP A 210 74.05 46.41 -22.69
C ASP A 210 73.15 47.48 -23.31
N LEU A 211 72.15 47.09 -24.11
CA LEU A 211 71.18 48.01 -24.75
C LEU A 211 69.93 48.28 -23.91
N THR A 212 69.83 47.78 -22.67
CA THR A 212 68.67 48.01 -21.81
C THR A 212 68.52 49.50 -21.48
N PRO A 213 67.33 50.11 -21.60
CA PRO A 213 67.12 51.48 -21.14
C PRO A 213 67.25 51.51 -19.60
N GLY A 214 68.26 52.20 -19.07
CA GLY A 214 68.33 52.47 -17.63
C GLY A 214 67.08 53.22 -17.16
N LYS A 215 66.53 52.87 -15.98
CA LYS A 215 65.31 53.44 -15.39
C LYS A 215 65.41 54.93 -14.97
N SER A 216 66.42 55.66 -15.43
CA SER A 216 66.65 57.06 -15.10
C SER A 216 66.05 57.98 -16.17
N GLY A 217 64.86 58.52 -15.92
CA GLY A 217 64.30 59.62 -16.68
C GLY A 217 65.12 60.90 -16.44
N GLY A 218 65.58 61.55 -17.51
CA GLY A 218 66.28 62.83 -17.48
C GLY A 218 67.67 62.82 -18.13
N ILE A 219 68.34 63.99 -18.11
CA ILE A 219 69.63 64.28 -18.76
C ILE A 219 70.75 63.30 -18.34
N GLY A 220 70.67 62.72 -17.13
CA GLY A 220 71.59 61.70 -16.64
C GLY A 220 71.58 60.37 -17.43
N GLY A 221 70.45 60.02 -18.05
CA GLY A 221 70.35 58.86 -18.96
C GLY A 221 70.99 59.10 -20.33
N TRP A 222 71.28 60.36 -20.69
CA TRP A 222 71.90 60.73 -21.96
C TRP A 222 73.44 60.71 -21.87
N ILE A 223 74.00 61.19 -20.74
CA ILE A 223 75.45 61.22 -20.48
C ILE A 223 76.02 59.79 -20.33
N THR A 224 75.30 58.89 -19.66
CA THR A 224 75.68 57.47 -19.50
C THR A 224 75.66 56.68 -20.81
N LYS A 225 74.84 57.07 -21.80
CA LYS A 225 74.82 56.47 -23.15
C LYS A 225 76.00 56.89 -24.02
N ILE A 226 76.58 58.07 -23.76
CA ILE A 226 77.71 58.60 -24.52
C ILE A 226 79.03 58.06 -23.95
N THR A 227 79.18 57.82 -22.64
CA THR A 227 80.45 57.32 -22.06
C THR A 227 80.59 55.79 -22.06
N ASN A 228 79.49 55.04 -22.14
CA ASN A 228 79.56 53.57 -22.11
C ASN A 228 80.06 52.98 -23.46
N ARG A 229 81.29 52.43 -23.44
CA ARG A 229 81.96 51.84 -24.61
C ARG A 229 81.23 50.58 -25.12
N THR A 230 80.64 49.79 -24.24
CA THR A 230 79.96 48.54 -24.61
C THR A 230 78.60 48.82 -25.26
N TYR A 231 77.85 49.81 -24.77
CA TYR A 231 76.61 50.30 -25.40
C TYR A 231 76.83 50.77 -26.85
N ARG A 232 77.87 51.57 -27.10
CA ARG A 232 78.21 52.04 -28.46
C ARG A 232 78.65 50.91 -29.38
N HIS A 233 79.38 49.93 -28.85
CA HIS A 233 79.79 48.74 -29.60
C HIS A 233 78.59 47.89 -30.01
N ALA A 234 77.73 47.50 -29.05
CA ALA A 234 76.52 46.73 -29.28
C ALA A 234 75.58 47.44 -30.26
N ARG A 235 75.36 48.76 -30.08
CA ARG A 235 74.51 49.55 -30.98
C ARG A 235 75.07 49.61 -32.40
N LYS A 236 76.38 49.81 -32.58
CA LYS A 236 77.02 49.92 -33.90
C LYS A 236 76.98 48.59 -34.64
N GLN A 237 77.25 47.47 -33.96
CA GLN A 237 77.20 46.15 -34.58
C GLN A 237 75.76 45.75 -34.92
N ALA A 238 74.81 45.93 -34.01
CA ALA A 238 73.40 45.64 -34.27
C ALA A 238 72.77 46.52 -35.37
N SER A 239 73.12 47.81 -35.43
CA SER A 239 72.60 48.70 -36.50
C SER A 239 73.21 48.40 -37.87
N ARG A 240 74.33 47.66 -37.94
CA ARG A 240 74.98 47.29 -39.22
C ARG A 240 74.22 46.20 -39.96
N ILE A 241 73.62 45.30 -39.20
CA ILE A 241 72.83 44.18 -39.71
C ILE A 241 71.32 44.48 -39.74
N TRP A 242 70.94 45.71 -39.39
CA TRP A 242 69.56 46.20 -39.47
C TRP A 242 69.13 46.44 -40.92
N ILE A 243 67.93 45.97 -41.26
CA ILE A 243 67.31 46.10 -42.57
C ILE A 243 66.23 47.20 -42.47
N GLY A 244 66.45 48.33 -43.15
CA GLY A 244 65.49 49.45 -43.20
C GLY A 244 66.05 50.79 -42.68
N PRO A 245 65.18 51.79 -42.42
CA PRO A 245 65.60 53.10 -41.90
C PRO A 245 66.25 52.98 -40.52
N LYS A 246 67.21 53.88 -40.20
CA LYS A 246 68.00 53.80 -38.96
C LYS A 246 67.11 53.71 -37.72
N PRO A 247 67.24 52.65 -36.90
CA PRO A 247 66.34 52.40 -35.78
C PRO A 247 66.55 53.40 -34.65
N SER A 248 65.45 53.72 -33.95
CA SER A 248 65.57 54.39 -32.66
C SER A 248 66.26 53.46 -31.64
N PRO A 249 66.96 54.00 -30.63
CA PRO A 249 67.57 53.18 -29.58
C PRO A 249 66.58 52.27 -28.85
N LYS A 250 65.32 52.67 -28.78
CA LYS A 250 64.23 51.91 -28.16
C LYS A 250 63.80 50.74 -29.05
N GLU A 251 63.61 50.98 -30.34
CA GLU A 251 63.32 49.93 -31.33
C GLU A 251 64.42 48.87 -31.38
N LEU A 252 65.68 49.30 -31.44
CA LEU A 252 66.82 48.38 -31.51
C LEU A 252 66.93 47.49 -30.25
N SER A 253 66.66 48.06 -29.07
CA SER A 253 66.65 47.30 -27.81
C SER A 253 65.52 46.28 -27.76
N ILE A 254 64.31 46.64 -28.24
CA ILE A 254 63.16 45.73 -28.31
C ILE A 254 63.44 44.60 -29.31
N ALA A 255 63.95 44.94 -30.50
CA ALA A 255 64.22 43.97 -31.55
C ALA A 255 65.35 42.98 -31.17
N ILE A 256 66.39 43.44 -30.46
CA ILE A 256 67.46 42.55 -29.94
C ILE A 256 66.95 41.63 -28.84
N LYS A 257 66.13 42.13 -27.92
CA LYS A 257 65.50 41.26 -26.90
C LYS A 257 64.63 40.19 -27.55
N LYS A 258 63.91 40.55 -28.62
CA LYS A 258 63.12 39.61 -29.41
C LYS A 258 64.00 38.57 -30.10
N ALA A 259 65.10 38.99 -30.73
CA ALA A 259 66.07 38.09 -31.36
C ALA A 259 66.74 37.14 -30.35
N GLN A 260 67.07 37.63 -29.15
CA GLN A 260 67.61 36.81 -28.06
C GLN A 260 66.59 35.73 -27.63
N HIS A 261 65.34 36.12 -27.43
CA HIS A 261 64.27 35.18 -27.07
C HIS A 261 64.08 34.09 -28.14
N VAL A 262 64.13 34.46 -29.43
CA VAL A 262 64.10 33.50 -30.54
C VAL A 262 65.27 32.52 -30.47
N LEU A 263 66.50 33.02 -30.25
CA LEU A 263 67.70 32.18 -30.17
C LEU A 263 67.67 31.20 -28.98
N GLU A 264 67.12 31.64 -27.84
CA GLU A 264 66.96 30.80 -26.64
C GLU A 264 65.84 29.75 -26.80
N ALA A 265 64.78 30.07 -27.55
CA ALA A 265 63.64 29.19 -27.75
C ALA A 265 63.81 28.20 -28.92
N TRP A 266 64.61 28.53 -29.94
CA TRP A 266 64.82 27.70 -31.14
C TRP A 266 65.31 26.26 -30.87
N PRO A 267 66.28 26.03 -29.95
CA PRO A 267 66.76 24.69 -29.61
C PRO A 267 65.67 23.76 -29.06
N GLN A 268 64.56 24.32 -28.57
CA GLN A 268 63.43 23.55 -28.05
C GLN A 268 62.57 22.92 -29.17
N ILE A 269 62.67 23.44 -30.40
CA ILE A 269 61.88 22.98 -31.56
C ILE A 269 62.75 22.27 -32.59
N LYS A 270 64.03 22.64 -32.72
CA LYS A 270 64.99 22.00 -33.63
C LYS A 270 66.38 21.97 -33.01
N LYS A 271 67.05 20.81 -33.06
CA LYS A 271 68.41 20.65 -32.49
C LYS A 271 69.51 21.42 -33.25
N ASP A 272 69.27 21.77 -34.51
CA ASP A 272 70.18 22.59 -35.33
C ASP A 272 69.83 24.08 -35.28
N VAL A 273 70.86 24.92 -35.26
CA VAL A 273 70.78 26.39 -35.10
C VAL A 273 70.32 27.11 -36.40
N THR A 274 70.35 26.42 -37.54
CA THR A 274 69.97 27.02 -38.83
C THR A 274 68.46 27.11 -39.01
N VAL A 275 67.94 28.32 -39.24
CA VAL A 275 66.52 28.60 -39.55
C VAL A 275 66.24 28.27 -41.03
N PRO A 276 65.43 27.25 -41.36
CA PRO A 276 65.02 26.99 -42.73
C PRO A 276 63.98 28.03 -43.18
N GLU A 277 64.16 28.67 -44.33
CA GLU A 277 63.11 29.55 -44.91
C GLU A 277 61.80 28.79 -45.19
N THR A 278 61.88 27.47 -45.39
CA THR A 278 60.71 26.59 -45.52
C THR A 278 59.86 26.54 -44.26
N ALA A 279 60.41 26.84 -43.08
CA ALA A 279 59.67 26.88 -41.82
C ALA A 279 58.63 28.02 -41.77
N PHE A 280 58.80 29.10 -42.56
CA PHE A 280 57.81 30.18 -42.61
C PHE A 280 56.47 29.76 -43.22
N LYS A 281 56.43 28.66 -44.00
CA LYS A 281 55.19 28.08 -44.52
C LYS A 281 54.29 27.53 -43.41
N LEU A 282 54.82 27.27 -42.20
CA LEU A 282 53.99 26.88 -41.05
C LEU A 282 53.02 27.98 -40.63
N LEU A 283 53.31 29.25 -40.94
CA LEU A 283 52.43 30.38 -40.64
C LEU A 283 51.13 30.34 -41.47
N ASP A 284 51.11 29.65 -42.61
CA ASP A 284 49.89 29.47 -43.41
C ASP A 284 48.85 28.59 -42.69
N ASN A 285 49.29 27.81 -41.68
CA ASN A 285 48.42 26.98 -40.84
C ASN A 285 47.89 27.69 -39.59
N GLU A 286 48.28 28.95 -39.38
CA GLU A 286 47.95 29.71 -38.16
C GLU A 286 46.43 29.90 -38.00
N ASP A 287 45.73 30.24 -39.07
CA ASP A 287 44.27 30.41 -39.05
C ASP A 287 43.54 29.10 -38.70
N GLY A 288 44.04 27.97 -39.22
CA GLY A 288 43.53 26.64 -38.90
C GLY A 288 43.73 26.28 -37.43
N TYR A 289 44.91 26.57 -36.88
CA TYR A 289 45.22 26.36 -35.47
C TYR A 289 44.36 27.25 -34.55
N GLN A 290 44.25 28.55 -34.83
CA GLN A 290 43.43 29.48 -34.04
C GLN A 290 41.97 29.06 -34.01
N LYS A 291 41.44 28.58 -35.15
CA LYS A 291 40.07 28.06 -35.23
C LYS A 291 39.87 26.84 -34.33
N VAL A 292 40.82 25.91 -34.30
CA VAL A 292 40.77 24.72 -33.42
C VAL A 292 40.87 25.14 -31.95
N VAL A 293 41.74 26.09 -31.58
CA VAL A 293 41.86 26.59 -30.21
C VAL A 293 40.54 27.18 -29.72
N LEU A 294 39.91 28.06 -30.50
CA LEU A 294 38.62 28.66 -30.14
C LEU A 294 37.53 27.62 -29.93
N GLN A 295 37.45 26.63 -30.83
CA GLN A 295 36.47 25.55 -30.74
C GLN A 295 36.72 24.63 -29.52
N LEU A 296 37.98 24.33 -29.18
CA LEU A 296 38.34 23.55 -27.99
C LEU A 296 38.08 24.32 -26.69
N GLU A 297 38.31 25.63 -26.66
CA GLU A 297 37.98 26.48 -25.51
C GLU A 297 36.46 26.59 -25.28
N GLU A 298 35.69 26.68 -26.36
CA GLU A 298 34.23 26.64 -26.31
C GLU A 298 33.72 25.28 -25.80
N LEU A 299 34.29 24.18 -26.31
CA LEU A 299 33.96 22.83 -25.86
C LEU A 299 34.33 22.62 -24.40
N ALA A 300 35.49 23.11 -23.93
CA ALA A 300 35.92 23.01 -22.54
C ALA A 300 34.91 23.67 -21.58
N LYS A 301 34.38 24.84 -21.95
CA LYS A 301 33.35 25.54 -21.17
C LYS A 301 32.05 24.74 -21.07
N LEU A 302 31.64 24.11 -22.18
CA LEU A 302 30.37 23.39 -22.25
C LEU A 302 30.45 21.99 -21.63
N THR A 303 31.62 21.34 -21.67
CA THR A 303 31.81 19.98 -21.15
C THR A 303 32.36 19.94 -19.72
N ALA A 304 32.78 21.10 -19.19
CA ALA A 304 33.51 21.26 -17.92
C ALA A 304 34.85 20.48 -17.86
N HIS A 305 35.41 20.10 -19.01
CA HIS A 305 36.76 19.55 -19.08
C HIS A 305 37.79 20.67 -18.97
N THR A 306 38.76 20.48 -18.09
CA THR A 306 39.89 21.42 -17.95
C THR A 306 41.07 20.96 -18.79
N ASN A 307 41.87 21.92 -19.29
CA ASN A 307 43.16 21.68 -19.94
C ASN A 307 43.11 20.84 -21.25
N LEU A 308 42.04 20.96 -22.06
CA LEU A 308 41.95 20.27 -23.36
C LEU A 308 43.14 20.58 -24.30
N LEU A 309 43.70 21.78 -24.22
CA LEU A 309 44.86 22.22 -25.03
C LEU A 309 46.20 21.60 -24.58
N ASP A 310 46.26 21.11 -23.34
CA ASP A 310 47.46 20.51 -22.75
C ASP A 310 47.50 18.98 -22.95
N MET A 311 46.39 18.38 -23.41
CA MET A 311 46.30 16.96 -23.71
C MET A 311 47.15 16.60 -24.93
N SER A 312 47.67 15.38 -24.95
CA SER A 312 48.29 14.83 -26.15
C SER A 312 47.23 14.64 -27.24
N PHE A 313 47.62 14.80 -28.51
CA PHE A 313 46.69 14.65 -29.63
C PHE A 313 45.95 13.30 -29.63
N PRO A 314 46.60 12.14 -29.41
CA PRO A 314 45.88 10.86 -29.29
C PRO A 314 44.82 10.86 -28.18
N THR A 315 45.16 11.37 -26.99
CA THR A 315 44.23 11.46 -25.85
C THR A 315 43.07 12.40 -26.13
N LEU A 316 43.32 13.52 -26.80
CA LEU A 316 42.30 14.49 -27.19
C LEU A 316 41.33 13.88 -28.21
N CYS A 317 41.85 13.17 -29.22
CA CYS A 317 41.04 12.45 -30.19
C CYS A 317 40.18 11.38 -29.51
N ASP A 318 40.75 10.55 -28.63
CA ASP A 318 40.01 9.52 -27.89
C ASP A 318 38.86 10.12 -27.07
N LEU A 319 39.11 11.24 -26.39
CA LEU A 319 38.08 11.95 -25.62
C LEU A 319 36.97 12.49 -26.55
N LEU A 320 37.32 13.16 -27.64
CA LEU A 320 36.35 13.70 -28.61
C LEU A 320 35.52 12.60 -29.26
N ILE A 321 36.13 11.46 -29.59
CA ILE A 321 35.44 10.28 -30.09
C ILE A 321 34.46 9.77 -29.02
N SER A 322 34.90 9.59 -27.77
CA SER A 322 34.03 9.12 -26.68
C SER A 322 32.84 10.05 -26.42
N LEU A 323 33.03 11.37 -26.53
CA LEU A 323 31.95 12.36 -26.43
C LEU A 323 30.99 12.26 -27.62
N SER A 324 31.52 12.06 -28.83
CA SER A 324 30.71 11.94 -30.05
C SER A 324 29.94 10.63 -30.16
N GLU A 325 30.43 9.55 -29.56
CA GLU A 325 29.75 8.25 -29.54
C GLU A 325 28.57 8.25 -28.55
N ASP A 326 28.69 8.93 -27.41
CA ASP A 326 27.65 9.03 -26.39
C ASP A 326 26.68 10.21 -26.64
N THR A 327 26.08 10.24 -27.84
CA THR A 327 25.04 11.24 -28.17
C THR A 327 23.77 11.04 -27.35
N THR A 328 23.48 9.80 -26.95
CA THR A 328 22.28 9.47 -26.18
C THR A 328 22.29 10.13 -24.80
N THR A 329 23.44 10.19 -24.12
CA THR A 329 23.55 10.88 -22.83
C THR A 329 23.51 12.39 -23.01
N LEU A 330 24.15 12.95 -24.05
CA LEU A 330 24.13 14.39 -24.35
C LEU A 330 22.71 14.97 -24.37
N PHE A 331 21.76 14.30 -25.05
CA PHE A 331 20.37 14.77 -25.10
C PHE A 331 19.56 14.49 -23.83
N LYS A 332 20.05 13.65 -22.90
CA LYS A 332 19.43 13.41 -21.59
C LYS A 332 19.85 14.44 -20.54
N ILE A 333 21.06 15.02 -20.66
CA ILE A 333 21.65 15.94 -19.67
C ILE A 333 20.73 17.13 -19.33
N PRO A 334 20.11 17.84 -20.30
CA PRO A 334 19.24 18.98 -19.97
C PRO A 334 18.08 18.58 -19.04
N GLU A 335 17.43 17.45 -19.34
CA GLU A 335 16.31 16.95 -18.54
C GLU A 335 16.79 16.43 -17.18
N LEU A 336 17.96 15.80 -17.11
CA LEU A 336 18.58 15.38 -15.86
C LEU A 336 18.95 16.57 -14.95
N ILE A 337 19.49 17.66 -15.50
CA ILE A 337 19.77 18.90 -14.76
C ILE A 337 18.46 19.47 -14.22
N ARG A 338 17.42 19.56 -15.07
CA ARG A 338 16.09 20.07 -14.69
C ARG A 338 15.46 19.23 -13.57
N LEU A 339 15.57 17.90 -13.66
CA LEU A 339 15.05 16.97 -12.64
C LEU A 339 15.86 17.06 -11.34
N ASN A 340 17.19 17.08 -11.41
CA ASN A 340 18.05 17.25 -10.25
C ASN A 340 17.75 18.56 -9.51
N ALA A 341 17.59 19.68 -10.22
CA ALA A 341 17.23 20.96 -9.62
C ALA A 341 15.89 20.89 -8.86
N LYS A 342 14.84 20.30 -9.47
CA LYS A 342 13.55 20.12 -8.79
C LYS A 342 13.61 19.23 -7.55
N LEU A 343 14.44 18.18 -7.58
CA LEU A 343 14.61 17.31 -6.42
C LEU A 343 15.41 18.01 -5.30
N GLN A 344 16.39 18.85 -5.65
CA GLN A 344 17.14 19.68 -4.70
C GLN A 344 16.26 20.76 -4.04
N GLU A 345 15.38 21.40 -4.81
CA GLU A 345 14.39 22.38 -4.29
C GLU A 345 13.48 21.79 -3.21
N SER A 346 13.26 20.47 -3.23
CA SER A 346 12.42 19.75 -2.26
C SER A 346 13.17 19.40 -0.96
N SER A 347 14.35 19.99 -0.72
CA SER A 347 15.24 19.68 0.42
C SER A 347 15.72 18.23 0.48
N LEU A 348 15.72 17.51 -0.65
CA LEU A 348 16.11 16.09 -0.72
C LEU A 348 17.58 15.89 -1.11
N GLY A 349 18.38 16.94 -1.18
CA GLY A 349 19.78 16.85 -1.63
C GLY A 349 20.64 15.87 -0.83
N GLY A 350 20.47 15.85 0.50
CA GLY A 350 21.16 14.90 1.37
C GLY A 350 20.74 13.45 1.12
N LEU A 351 19.45 13.22 0.86
CA LEU A 351 18.91 11.90 0.53
C LEU A 351 19.44 11.39 -0.80
N LEU A 352 19.49 12.25 -1.83
CA LEU A 352 20.04 11.88 -3.14
C LEU A 352 21.53 11.50 -3.05
N ALA A 353 22.30 12.20 -2.21
CA ALA A 353 23.70 11.87 -1.98
C ALA A 353 23.86 10.48 -1.31
N GLU A 354 23.00 10.15 -0.35
CA GLU A 354 22.96 8.83 0.30
C GLU A 354 22.57 7.72 -0.69
N MET A 355 21.53 7.94 -1.51
CA MET A 355 21.10 6.98 -2.54
C MET A 355 22.21 6.70 -3.55
N ARG A 356 22.94 7.74 -3.97
CA ARG A 356 24.08 7.63 -4.88
C ARG A 356 25.21 6.81 -4.27
N SER A 357 25.52 7.00 -2.98
CA SER A 357 26.60 6.26 -2.32
C SER A 357 26.24 4.78 -2.08
N LYS A 358 24.99 4.49 -1.75
CA LYS A 358 24.47 3.13 -1.54
C LYS A 358 24.27 2.32 -2.84
N LYS A 359 24.25 2.96 -4.01
CA LYS A 359 24.00 2.34 -5.32
C LYS A 359 22.72 1.49 -5.33
N LEU A 360 21.62 2.06 -4.84
CA LEU A 360 20.32 1.40 -4.75
C LEU A 360 19.74 1.08 -6.14
N THR A 361 18.87 0.08 -6.22
CA THR A 361 18.04 -0.20 -7.40
C THR A 361 16.98 0.88 -7.59
N VAL A 362 16.26 0.87 -8.73
CA VAL A 362 15.12 1.77 -8.97
C VAL A 362 14.10 1.64 -7.83
N ASP A 363 13.65 0.42 -7.59
CA ASP A 363 12.64 0.12 -6.57
C ASP A 363 13.14 0.50 -5.17
N GLY A 364 14.39 0.16 -4.84
CA GLY A 364 15.00 0.55 -3.57
C GLY A 364 15.09 2.07 -3.38
N THR A 365 15.36 2.82 -4.46
CA THR A 365 15.41 4.29 -4.42
C THR A 365 14.03 4.91 -4.15
N LEU A 366 13.00 4.39 -4.81
CA LEU A 366 11.61 4.83 -4.63
C LEU A 366 11.08 4.45 -3.25
N GLU A 367 11.34 3.21 -2.79
CA GLU A 367 11.02 2.75 -1.45
C GLU A 367 11.71 3.59 -0.37
N THR A 368 12.98 3.97 -0.56
CA THR A 368 13.70 4.83 0.40
C THR A 368 13.09 6.22 0.47
N LEU A 369 12.66 6.82 -0.65
CA LEU A 369 11.96 8.10 -0.64
C LEU A 369 10.65 8.01 0.14
N GLU A 370 9.84 6.97 -0.11
CA GLU A 370 8.59 6.75 0.61
C GLU A 370 8.85 6.53 2.11
N TYR A 371 9.81 5.68 2.46
CA TYR A 371 10.20 5.44 3.86
C TYR A 371 10.56 6.74 4.58
N VAL A 372 11.45 7.56 4.00
CA VAL A 372 11.89 8.83 4.59
C VAL A 372 10.73 9.79 4.78
N TRP A 373 9.82 9.89 3.81
CA TRP A 373 8.66 10.76 3.92
C TRP A 373 7.72 10.29 5.05
N LEU A 374 7.37 9.00 5.07
CA LEU A 374 6.46 8.42 6.07
C LEU A 374 7.03 8.52 7.49
N ILE A 375 8.30 8.16 7.71
CA ILE A 375 8.92 8.22 9.04
C ILE A 375 9.07 9.67 9.52
N SER A 376 9.34 10.62 8.62
CA SER A 376 9.41 12.05 8.95
C SER A 376 8.05 12.59 9.40
N ILE A 377 6.95 12.15 8.76
CA ILE A 377 5.58 12.48 9.19
C ILE A 377 5.31 11.91 10.59
N ILE A 378 5.64 10.63 10.83
CA ILE A 378 5.42 9.99 12.12
C ILE A 378 6.19 10.72 13.24
N GLU A 379 7.45 11.07 13.01
CA GLU A 379 8.26 11.82 13.99
C GLU A 379 7.68 13.22 14.26
N SER A 380 7.30 13.95 13.21
CA SER A 380 6.68 15.29 13.34
C SER A 380 5.36 15.25 14.12
N VAL A 381 4.54 14.24 13.87
CA VAL A 381 3.27 14.06 14.59
C VAL A 381 3.49 13.60 16.02
N SER A 382 4.49 12.74 16.27
CA SER A 382 4.84 12.27 17.61
C SER A 382 5.26 13.41 18.53
N LEU A 383 5.93 14.44 17.99
CA LEU A 383 6.31 15.63 18.76
C LEU A 383 5.13 16.54 19.11
N SER A 384 4.07 16.54 18.31
CA SER A 384 2.90 17.42 18.52
C SER A 384 1.74 16.73 19.23
N ASN A 385 1.66 15.39 19.17
CA ASN A 385 0.58 14.60 19.76
C ASN A 385 1.13 13.54 20.73
N SER A 386 0.92 13.77 22.02
CA SER A 386 1.38 12.89 23.10
C SER A 386 0.77 11.48 23.05
N LEU A 387 -0.43 11.31 22.50
CA LEU A 387 -1.06 9.99 22.36
C LEU A 387 -0.28 9.06 21.40
N ILE A 388 0.50 9.65 20.50
CA ILE A 388 1.34 8.93 19.55
C ILE A 388 2.78 8.90 20.07
N GLY A 389 3.35 10.06 20.41
CA GLY A 389 4.76 10.15 20.80
C GLY A 389 5.10 9.51 22.13
N ALA A 390 4.15 9.46 23.08
CA ALA A 390 4.31 8.79 24.37
C ALA A 390 3.50 7.49 24.46
N PHE A 391 3.20 6.86 23.32
CA PHE A 391 2.46 5.61 23.29
C PHE A 391 3.25 4.49 23.96
N ASP A 392 2.65 3.85 24.97
CA ASP A 392 3.17 2.67 25.63
C ASP A 392 2.21 1.49 25.40
N GLY A 393 2.68 0.50 24.63
CA GLY A 393 1.89 -0.69 24.30
C GLY A 393 1.50 -1.51 25.53
N THR A 394 2.30 -1.50 26.59
CA THR A 394 2.00 -2.22 27.84
C THR A 394 0.88 -1.53 28.62
N ALA A 395 0.97 -0.20 28.79
CA ALA A 395 -0.08 0.60 29.40
C ALA A 395 -1.39 0.57 28.58
N HIS A 396 -1.29 0.58 27.26
CA HIS A 396 -2.45 0.45 26.37
C HIS A 396 -3.12 -0.92 26.54
N SER A 397 -2.35 -2.02 26.52
CA SER A 397 -2.87 -3.38 26.73
C SER A 397 -3.54 -3.55 28.09
N ARG A 398 -2.98 -2.92 29.14
CA ARG A 398 -3.61 -2.86 30.45
C ARG A 398 -4.95 -2.12 30.41
N THR A 399 -5.01 -0.97 29.73
CA THR A 399 -6.24 -0.18 29.55
C THR A 399 -7.32 -1.00 28.83
N VAL A 400 -6.95 -1.74 27.78
CA VAL A 400 -7.86 -2.68 27.08
C VAL A 400 -8.39 -3.76 28.02
N THR A 401 -7.52 -4.37 28.81
CA THR A 401 -7.92 -5.43 29.76
C THR A 401 -8.85 -4.90 30.84
N GLU A 402 -8.56 -3.70 31.37
CA GLU A 402 -9.40 -3.03 32.36
C GLU A 402 -10.77 -2.67 31.77
N PHE A 403 -10.82 -2.16 30.53
CA PHE A 403 -12.06 -1.92 29.80
C PHE A 403 -12.89 -3.21 29.64
N GLN A 404 -12.28 -4.31 29.16
CA GLN A 404 -12.96 -5.59 28.99
C GLN A 404 -13.55 -6.13 30.30
N ARG A 405 -12.82 -5.98 31.41
CA ARG A 405 -13.31 -6.38 32.74
C ARG A 405 -14.49 -5.50 33.16
N ALA A 406 -14.35 -4.18 33.10
CA ALA A 406 -15.39 -3.23 33.48
C ALA A 406 -16.65 -3.40 32.62
N ASP A 407 -16.51 -3.69 31.33
CA ASP A 407 -17.62 -3.95 30.40
C ASP A 407 -18.39 -5.21 30.78
N ARG A 408 -17.69 -6.32 31.05
CA ARG A 408 -18.31 -7.57 31.54
C ARG A 408 -19.03 -7.38 32.88
N GLU A 409 -18.43 -6.63 33.80
CA GLU A 409 -19.05 -6.30 35.08
C GLU A 409 -20.29 -5.42 34.89
N HIS A 410 -20.21 -4.43 33.99
CA HIS A 410 -21.33 -3.59 33.62
C HIS A 410 -22.50 -4.40 33.04
N ILE A 411 -22.25 -5.30 32.07
CA ILE A 411 -23.29 -6.17 31.49
C ILE A 411 -23.94 -7.05 32.56
N LYS A 412 -23.13 -7.69 33.41
CA LYS A 412 -23.64 -8.53 34.51
C LYS A 412 -24.56 -7.73 35.43
N SER A 413 -24.15 -6.51 35.79
CA SER A 413 -24.93 -5.65 36.67
C SER A 413 -26.19 -5.06 36.05
N ALA A 414 -26.19 -4.79 34.74
CA ALA A 414 -27.34 -4.27 34.03
C ALA A 414 -28.54 -5.22 34.18
N SER A 415 -28.28 -6.53 34.16
CA SER A 415 -29.31 -7.55 34.41
C SER A 415 -29.93 -7.43 35.81
N ILE A 416 -29.14 -7.10 36.84
CA ILE A 416 -29.62 -6.91 38.21
C ILE A 416 -30.48 -5.65 38.29
N ARG A 417 -30.03 -4.55 37.66
CA ARG A 417 -30.79 -3.29 37.59
C ARG A 417 -32.17 -3.50 36.95
N VAL A 418 -32.23 -4.21 35.82
CA VAL A 418 -33.50 -4.52 35.14
C VAL A 418 -34.38 -5.39 36.04
N ARG A 419 -33.83 -6.44 36.66
CA ARG A 419 -34.60 -7.31 37.59
C ARG A 419 -35.15 -6.51 38.77
N ARG A 420 -34.40 -5.55 39.30
CA ARG A 420 -34.85 -4.66 40.37
C ARG A 420 -36.00 -3.76 39.93
N ALA A 421 -35.87 -3.11 38.78
CA ALA A 421 -36.94 -2.27 38.22
C ALA A 421 -38.23 -3.09 37.96
N VAL A 422 -38.09 -4.31 37.42
CA VAL A 422 -39.22 -5.24 37.24
C VAL A 422 -39.83 -5.61 38.59
N SER A 423 -39.03 -5.88 39.62
CA SER A 423 -39.54 -6.16 40.96
C SER A 423 -40.35 -5.00 41.54
N GLU A 424 -39.86 -3.77 41.43
CA GLU A 424 -40.55 -2.58 41.92
C GLU A 424 -41.88 -2.39 41.17
N ARG A 425 -41.87 -2.63 39.85
CA ARG A 425 -43.07 -2.63 39.03
C ARG A 425 -44.07 -3.71 39.43
N ILE A 426 -43.61 -4.93 39.71
CA ILE A 426 -44.46 -6.04 40.17
C ILE A 426 -45.18 -5.64 41.47
N THR A 427 -44.45 -5.10 42.45
CA THR A 427 -45.05 -4.66 43.71
C THR A 427 -46.11 -3.58 43.46
N GLN A 428 -45.76 -2.54 42.72
CA GLN A 428 -46.68 -1.43 42.40
C GLN A 428 -47.96 -1.90 41.70
N VAL A 429 -47.83 -2.80 40.69
CA VAL A 429 -48.98 -3.30 39.92
C VAL A 429 -49.84 -4.24 40.75
N ARG A 430 -49.24 -5.10 41.59
CA ARG A 430 -49.99 -5.98 42.48
C ARG A 430 -50.81 -5.19 43.50
N ASP A 431 -50.24 -4.13 44.06
CA ASP A 431 -50.94 -3.25 44.99
C ASP A 431 -52.09 -2.49 44.31
N SER A 432 -51.91 -2.13 43.03
CA SER A 432 -52.93 -1.42 42.23
C SER A 432 -54.02 -2.35 41.68
N CYS A 433 -53.72 -3.64 41.48
CA CYS A 433 -54.60 -4.63 40.85
C CYS A 433 -54.79 -5.90 41.73
N PRO A 434 -55.39 -5.77 42.94
CA PRO A 434 -55.46 -6.86 43.91
C PRO A 434 -56.23 -8.10 43.40
N ARG A 435 -57.33 -7.90 42.67
CA ARG A 435 -58.13 -9.00 42.08
C ARG A 435 -57.32 -9.85 41.10
N GLU A 436 -56.51 -9.21 40.26
CA GLU A 436 -55.61 -9.91 39.34
C GLU A 436 -54.50 -10.66 40.10
N SER A 437 -53.97 -10.05 41.17
CA SER A 437 -52.95 -10.70 42.03
C SER A 437 -53.49 -11.98 42.66
N GLU A 438 -54.73 -11.97 43.18
CA GLU A 438 -55.37 -13.16 43.74
C GLU A 438 -55.51 -14.30 42.71
N VAL A 439 -55.89 -13.96 41.46
CA VAL A 439 -55.98 -14.95 40.37
C VAL A 439 -54.62 -15.59 40.12
N ILE A 440 -53.55 -14.80 39.99
CA ILE A 440 -52.21 -15.30 39.73
C ILE A 440 -51.68 -16.13 40.91
N GLU A 441 -51.87 -15.68 42.15
CA GLU A 441 -51.45 -16.41 43.36
C GLU A 441 -52.19 -17.74 43.50
N ARG A 442 -53.50 -17.76 43.21
CA ARG A 442 -54.27 -18.99 43.16
C ARG A 442 -53.72 -19.94 42.11
N GLN A 443 -53.46 -19.46 40.89
CA GLN A 443 -52.88 -20.30 39.83
C GLN A 443 -51.51 -20.85 40.19
N ALA A 444 -50.67 -20.06 40.87
CA ALA A 444 -49.35 -20.46 41.34
C ALA A 444 -49.40 -21.55 42.44
N ARG A 445 -50.45 -21.60 43.27
CA ARG A 445 -50.63 -22.61 44.34
C ARG A 445 -51.26 -23.92 43.87
N LEU A 446 -52.01 -23.89 42.76
CA LEU A 446 -52.67 -25.08 42.22
C LEU A 446 -51.66 -26.15 41.79
N LYS A 447 -51.98 -27.43 42.03
CA LYS A 447 -51.17 -28.57 41.54
C LYS A 447 -51.67 -29.14 40.20
N ARG A 448 -52.95 -28.88 39.86
CA ARG A 448 -53.71 -29.42 38.71
C ARG A 448 -54.80 -28.42 38.32
N ASN A 449 -55.46 -28.60 37.17
CA ASN A 449 -56.57 -27.77 36.68
C ASN A 449 -56.23 -26.28 36.51
N HIS A 450 -55.04 -26.00 35.97
CA HIS A 450 -54.62 -24.64 35.64
C HIS A 450 -55.46 -24.06 34.50
N LEU A 451 -55.69 -22.75 34.56
CA LEU A 451 -56.38 -22.01 33.50
C LEU A 451 -55.61 -22.10 32.17
N PRO A 452 -56.30 -22.15 31.02
CA PRO A 452 -55.68 -21.92 29.72
C PRO A 452 -54.98 -20.56 29.68
N VAL A 453 -53.88 -20.46 28.91
CA VAL A 453 -53.07 -19.23 28.80
C VAL A 453 -53.92 -18.01 28.42
N ARG A 454 -54.79 -18.17 27.42
CA ARG A 454 -55.70 -17.12 26.95
C ARG A 454 -56.65 -16.61 28.04
N THR A 455 -57.28 -17.51 28.78
CA THR A 455 -58.18 -17.15 29.88
C THR A 455 -57.43 -16.53 31.05
N LEU A 456 -56.20 -16.98 31.32
CA LEU A 456 -55.35 -16.38 32.35
C LEU A 456 -54.98 -14.93 31.99
N PHE A 457 -54.73 -14.66 30.71
CA PHE A 457 -54.50 -13.31 30.20
C PHE A 457 -55.69 -12.40 30.38
N GLU A 458 -56.89 -12.87 30.02
CA GLU A 458 -58.12 -12.08 30.16
C GLU A 458 -58.42 -11.78 31.64
N ALA A 459 -58.08 -12.71 32.54
CA ALA A 459 -58.35 -12.58 33.97
C ALA A 459 -57.34 -11.71 34.73
N ALA A 460 -56.08 -11.62 34.28
CA ALA A 460 -55.02 -10.92 35.00
C ALA A 460 -53.95 -10.30 34.07
N PRO A 461 -54.33 -9.46 33.09
CA PRO A 461 -53.40 -8.97 32.07
C PRO A 461 -52.27 -8.10 32.64
N ASN A 462 -52.58 -7.24 33.60
CA ASN A 462 -51.64 -6.26 34.14
C ASN A 462 -50.62 -6.93 35.06
N VAL A 463 -51.07 -7.78 35.98
CA VAL A 463 -50.18 -8.50 36.90
C VAL A 463 -49.33 -9.52 36.14
N LEU A 464 -49.90 -10.21 35.15
CA LEU A 464 -49.17 -11.16 34.33
C LEU A 464 -48.08 -10.46 33.48
N GLY A 465 -48.41 -9.32 32.87
CA GLY A 465 -47.46 -8.48 32.14
C GLY A 465 -46.36 -7.92 33.04
N ALA A 466 -46.68 -7.49 34.27
CA ALA A 466 -45.67 -7.03 35.22
C ALA A 466 -44.72 -8.15 35.67
N LEU A 467 -45.25 -9.36 35.91
CA LEU A 467 -44.44 -10.54 36.28
C LEU A 467 -43.56 -11.03 35.14
N LYS A 468 -44.08 -10.96 33.91
CA LYS A 468 -43.40 -11.38 32.68
C LYS A 468 -43.49 -10.24 31.66
N PRO A 469 -42.58 -9.25 31.70
CA PRO A 469 -42.65 -8.09 30.81
C PRO A 469 -42.19 -8.37 29.38
N CYS A 470 -41.53 -9.50 29.12
CA CYS A 470 -41.08 -9.88 27.77
C CYS A 470 -41.49 -11.32 27.45
N TRP A 471 -42.03 -11.49 26.24
CA TRP A 471 -42.64 -12.72 25.73
C TRP A 471 -41.95 -13.09 24.42
N ILE A 472 -41.55 -14.35 24.30
CA ILE A 472 -40.87 -14.88 23.11
C ILE A 472 -41.78 -15.98 22.54
N MET A 473 -42.25 -15.76 21.31
CA MET A 473 -43.28 -16.57 20.67
C MET A 473 -43.08 -16.54 19.15
N SER A 474 -43.33 -17.64 18.45
CA SER A 474 -43.43 -17.59 16.98
C SER A 474 -44.71 -16.86 16.56
N PRO A 475 -44.76 -16.23 15.37
CA PRO A 475 -45.92 -15.46 14.93
C PRO A 475 -47.24 -16.26 14.95
N LEU A 476 -47.18 -17.54 14.58
CA LEU A 476 -48.32 -18.46 14.62
C LEU A 476 -48.85 -18.66 16.05
N VAL A 477 -47.95 -18.85 17.03
CA VAL A 477 -48.33 -19.05 18.43
C VAL A 477 -48.94 -17.78 19.03
N VAL A 478 -48.46 -16.59 18.61
CA VAL A 478 -49.08 -15.31 19.00
C VAL A 478 -50.55 -15.26 18.59
N ALA A 479 -50.86 -15.62 17.34
CA ALA A 479 -52.23 -15.63 16.84
C ALA A 479 -53.14 -16.65 17.56
N GLN A 480 -52.57 -17.79 17.96
CA GLN A 480 -53.31 -18.87 18.66
C GLN A 480 -53.60 -18.57 20.14
N LEU A 481 -52.62 -18.02 20.86
CA LEU A 481 -52.66 -17.94 22.32
C LEU A 481 -53.11 -16.59 22.88
N LEU A 482 -52.81 -15.50 22.17
CA LEU A 482 -53.05 -14.16 22.69
C LEU A 482 -54.40 -13.60 22.21
N PRO A 483 -55.17 -12.95 23.09
CA PRO A 483 -56.42 -12.30 22.68
C PRO A 483 -56.16 -11.19 21.66
N THR A 484 -57.19 -10.85 20.89
CA THR A 484 -57.17 -9.78 19.86
C THR A 484 -57.37 -8.41 20.50
N GLN A 485 -56.44 -8.02 21.38
CA GLN A 485 -56.39 -6.71 22.02
C GLN A 485 -54.94 -6.23 22.11
N ARG A 486 -54.71 -4.92 22.28
CA ARG A 486 -53.36 -4.40 22.53
C ARG A 486 -52.90 -4.84 23.92
N LEU A 487 -51.74 -5.49 23.97
CA LEU A 487 -51.19 -6.10 25.18
C LEU A 487 -49.77 -5.62 25.49
N PHE A 488 -49.05 -5.14 24.48
CA PHE A 488 -47.64 -4.81 24.58
C PHE A 488 -47.38 -3.38 24.11
N ASP A 489 -46.36 -2.76 24.69
CA ASP A 489 -45.89 -1.46 24.22
C ASP A 489 -45.10 -1.63 22.91
N VAL A 490 -44.35 -2.73 22.79
CA VAL A 490 -43.45 -3.00 21.66
C VAL A 490 -43.51 -4.46 21.22
N VAL A 491 -43.58 -4.69 19.91
CA VAL A 491 -43.27 -5.97 19.27
C VAL A 491 -41.91 -5.88 18.56
N ILE A 492 -41.08 -6.92 18.72
CA ILE A 492 -39.78 -7.01 18.05
C ILE A 492 -39.79 -8.26 17.17
N PHE A 493 -39.57 -8.05 15.87
CA PHE A 493 -39.31 -9.13 14.91
C PHE A 493 -37.80 -9.22 14.73
N ASP A 494 -37.23 -10.33 15.18
CA ASP A 494 -35.85 -10.71 14.89
C ASP A 494 -35.82 -11.66 13.68
N GLU A 495 -34.74 -11.64 12.90
CA GLU A 495 -34.63 -12.35 11.61
C GLU A 495 -35.84 -12.09 10.69
N ALA A 496 -36.30 -10.84 10.67
CA ALA A 496 -37.53 -10.42 9.99
C ALA A 496 -37.54 -10.65 8.47
N SER A 497 -36.37 -10.87 7.85
CA SER A 497 -36.26 -11.27 6.45
C SER A 497 -36.90 -12.64 6.18
N GLN A 498 -37.12 -13.46 7.21
CA GLN A 498 -37.77 -14.77 7.12
C GLN A 498 -39.25 -14.75 7.52
N VAL A 499 -39.81 -13.61 7.93
CA VAL A 499 -41.20 -13.50 8.38
C VAL A 499 -42.04 -12.85 7.30
N SER A 500 -43.13 -13.51 6.88
CA SER A 500 -44.06 -12.90 5.93
C SER A 500 -44.92 -11.83 6.62
N PRO A 501 -45.36 -10.78 5.90
CA PRO A 501 -46.29 -9.80 6.43
C PRO A 501 -47.57 -10.43 6.98
N ALA A 502 -48.08 -11.48 6.34
CA ALA A 502 -49.28 -12.20 6.79
C ALA A 502 -49.09 -12.81 8.18
N ASP A 503 -47.92 -13.41 8.44
CA ASP A 503 -47.59 -13.97 9.75
C ASP A 503 -47.38 -12.86 10.80
N ALA A 504 -46.80 -11.73 10.40
CA ALA A 504 -46.50 -10.62 11.30
C ALA A 504 -47.73 -9.83 11.78
N VAL A 505 -48.80 -9.74 10.98
CA VAL A 505 -50.00 -8.93 11.28
C VAL A 505 -50.58 -9.24 12.67
N GLY A 506 -50.64 -10.53 13.04
CA GLY A 506 -51.15 -10.92 14.36
C GLY A 506 -50.36 -10.28 15.50
N ALA A 507 -49.03 -10.29 15.43
CA ALA A 507 -48.20 -9.68 16.47
C ALA A 507 -48.25 -8.14 16.41
N LEU A 508 -48.26 -7.54 15.22
CA LEU A 508 -48.37 -6.09 15.01
C LEU A 508 -49.63 -5.49 15.64
N MET A 509 -50.78 -6.14 15.49
CA MET A 509 -52.05 -5.65 16.05
C MET A 509 -52.08 -5.57 17.59
N ARG A 510 -51.18 -6.29 18.26
CA ARG A 510 -51.15 -6.41 19.73
C ARG A 510 -50.14 -5.48 20.39
N ALA A 511 -49.41 -4.68 19.62
CA ALA A 511 -48.42 -3.74 20.12
C ALA A 511 -48.68 -2.30 19.66
N GLU A 512 -48.15 -1.31 20.39
CA GLU A 512 -48.20 0.09 19.98
C GLU A 512 -47.07 0.46 19.01
N GLN A 513 -45.89 -0.13 19.21
CA GLN A 513 -44.70 0.09 18.39
C GLN A 513 -44.16 -1.23 17.85
N ALA A 514 -43.53 -1.19 16.68
CA ALA A 514 -42.86 -2.33 16.07
C ALA A 514 -41.39 -2.02 15.80
N VAL A 515 -40.52 -2.97 16.13
CA VAL A 515 -39.11 -2.98 15.75
C VAL A 515 -38.88 -4.18 14.85
N VAL A 516 -38.34 -3.94 13.67
CA VAL A 516 -38.08 -4.97 12.66
C VAL A 516 -36.58 -5.03 12.44
N ALA A 517 -35.97 -6.16 12.79
CA ALA A 517 -34.54 -6.40 12.68
C ALA A 517 -34.30 -7.64 11.81
N GLY A 518 -33.40 -7.53 10.84
CA GLY A 518 -33.05 -8.61 9.94
C GLY A 518 -32.07 -8.13 8.89
N ASP A 519 -31.71 -9.02 7.95
CA ASP A 519 -30.78 -8.72 6.87
C ASP A 519 -31.42 -9.10 5.52
N PRO A 520 -31.72 -8.12 4.64
CA PRO A 520 -32.34 -8.41 3.34
C PRO A 520 -31.41 -9.17 2.39
N ARG A 521 -30.10 -9.29 2.71
CA ARG A 521 -29.11 -10.07 1.97
C ARG A 521 -28.96 -11.51 2.48
N GLN A 522 -29.78 -11.94 3.44
CA GLN A 522 -29.87 -13.33 3.93
C GLN A 522 -31.15 -14.02 3.43
N LEU A 523 -31.52 -15.19 3.97
CA LEU A 523 -32.61 -15.98 3.40
C LEU A 523 -33.96 -15.24 3.49
N PRO A 524 -34.77 -15.27 2.41
CA PRO A 524 -36.17 -14.83 2.44
C PRO A 524 -37.05 -15.86 3.18
N PRO A 525 -38.36 -15.57 3.38
CA PRO A 525 -39.29 -16.53 3.96
C PRO A 525 -39.39 -17.78 3.08
N THR A 526 -39.38 -18.97 3.68
CA THR A 526 -39.48 -20.25 2.94
C THR A 526 -40.91 -20.81 3.02
N SER A 527 -41.45 -21.26 1.88
CA SER A 527 -42.84 -21.73 1.76
C SER A 527 -43.01 -23.22 2.17
N PHE A 528 -42.47 -23.62 3.33
CA PHE A 528 -42.36 -25.05 3.72
C PHE A 528 -43.71 -25.77 3.93
N PHE A 529 -44.81 -25.06 4.13
CA PHE A 529 -46.12 -25.65 4.43
C PHE A 529 -47.04 -25.86 3.22
N ALA A 530 -46.70 -25.36 2.03
CA ALA A 530 -47.59 -25.42 0.87
C ALA A 530 -47.69 -26.82 0.22
N THR A 531 -46.76 -27.74 0.50
CA THR A 531 -46.58 -29.00 -0.25
C THR A 531 -46.96 -30.29 0.48
N SER A 532 -47.65 -30.24 1.62
CA SER A 532 -48.15 -31.46 2.29
C SER A 532 -49.37 -32.12 1.62
N SER A 533 -49.58 -31.87 0.32
CA SER A 533 -50.61 -32.50 -0.52
C SER A 533 -50.02 -33.08 -1.81
N GLY A 534 -49.23 -34.16 -1.69
CA GLY A 534 -49.02 -35.14 -2.76
C GLY A 534 -47.57 -35.37 -3.22
N GLY A 535 -47.13 -36.64 -3.19
CA GLY A 535 -45.96 -37.14 -3.93
C GLY A 535 -44.87 -37.76 -3.05
N GLY A 536 -44.53 -39.04 -3.31
CA GLY A 536 -43.56 -39.83 -2.53
C GLY A 536 -42.09 -39.40 -2.68
N GLU A 537 -41.28 -39.72 -1.67
CA GLU A 537 -39.93 -39.21 -1.39
C GLU A 537 -38.78 -39.75 -2.28
N ASP A 538 -39.05 -40.44 -3.39
CA ASP A 538 -38.04 -41.28 -4.08
C ASP A 538 -37.68 -40.86 -5.53
N ASP A 539 -37.95 -39.62 -5.97
CA ASP A 539 -37.64 -39.20 -7.33
C ASP A 539 -36.70 -37.98 -7.40
N GLU A 540 -35.60 -38.06 -8.18
CA GLU A 540 -34.71 -36.91 -8.47
C GLU A 540 -35.45 -35.77 -9.19
N SER A 541 -36.59 -36.09 -9.82
CA SER A 541 -37.56 -35.16 -10.40
C SER A 541 -38.23 -34.26 -9.36
N ALA A 542 -38.53 -34.79 -8.16
CA ALA A 542 -39.30 -34.10 -7.14
C ALA A 542 -38.52 -32.97 -6.47
N GLU A 543 -37.19 -33.08 -6.33
CA GLU A 543 -36.35 -31.95 -5.88
C GLU A 543 -36.46 -30.78 -6.86
N SER A 544 -36.44 -31.04 -8.16
CA SER A 544 -36.56 -29.99 -9.19
C SER A 544 -37.95 -29.33 -9.17
N GLU A 545 -39.02 -30.10 -8.98
CA GLU A 545 -40.40 -29.58 -8.87
C GLU A 545 -40.64 -28.78 -7.57
N ILE A 546 -40.08 -29.19 -6.43
CA ILE A 546 -40.13 -28.41 -5.18
C ILE A 546 -39.50 -27.03 -5.39
N TYR A 547 -38.36 -26.99 -6.10
CA TYR A 547 -37.67 -25.74 -6.38
C TYR A 547 -38.30 -24.91 -7.49
N GLU A 548 -38.94 -25.52 -8.50
CA GLU A 548 -39.70 -24.81 -9.55
C GLU A 548 -41.01 -24.21 -9.00
N THR A 549 -41.63 -24.80 -7.98
CA THR A 549 -42.84 -24.25 -7.37
C THR A 549 -42.54 -23.06 -6.43
N ASP A 550 -41.37 -23.06 -5.78
CA ASP A 550 -40.84 -21.96 -4.95
C ASP A 550 -40.48 -20.71 -5.79
N VAL A 551 -40.42 -20.82 -7.13
CA VAL A 551 -40.23 -19.71 -8.08
C VAL A 551 -41.43 -18.75 -8.10
N THR A 552 -42.60 -19.16 -7.61
CA THR A 552 -43.85 -18.41 -7.87
C THR A 552 -44.21 -17.30 -6.88
N LYS A 553 -43.36 -16.98 -5.89
CA LYS A 553 -43.32 -15.67 -5.20
C LYS A 553 -42.17 -15.67 -4.21
N ASP A 554 -41.11 -14.89 -4.47
CA ASP A 554 -40.38 -14.24 -3.38
C ASP A 554 -41.44 -13.48 -2.57
N MET A 555 -41.94 -14.09 -1.49
CA MET A 555 -42.86 -13.38 -0.61
C MET A 555 -42.06 -12.25 0.00
N GLU A 556 -42.46 -11.01 -0.28
CA GLU A 556 -41.90 -9.83 0.38
C GLU A 556 -41.91 -10.10 1.88
N SER A 557 -40.74 -10.02 2.51
CA SER A 557 -40.66 -10.18 3.96
C SER A 557 -41.25 -8.95 4.64
N ILE A 558 -41.60 -9.06 5.92
CA ILE A 558 -42.01 -7.88 6.70
C ILE A 558 -40.89 -6.83 6.76
N LEU A 559 -39.63 -7.26 6.67
CA LEU A 559 -38.49 -6.36 6.55
C LEU A 559 -38.53 -5.56 5.24
N ASP A 560 -38.71 -6.23 4.10
CA ASP A 560 -38.78 -5.57 2.79
C ASP A 560 -39.97 -4.61 2.72
N ALA A 561 -41.14 -5.07 3.18
CA ALA A 561 -42.35 -4.26 3.21
C ALA A 561 -42.19 -3.00 4.07
N MET A 562 -41.57 -3.11 5.25
CA MET A 562 -41.35 -1.98 6.14
C MET A 562 -40.24 -1.05 5.63
N SER A 563 -39.18 -1.59 5.04
CA SER A 563 -38.12 -0.79 4.42
C SER A 563 -38.60 0.00 3.20
N ALA A 564 -39.58 -0.51 2.45
CA ALA A 564 -40.23 0.23 1.37
C ALA A 564 -41.05 1.43 1.89
N ILE A 565 -41.73 1.28 3.02
CA ILE A 565 -42.54 2.34 3.65
C ILE A 565 -41.66 3.36 4.37
N LEU A 566 -40.58 2.91 5.00
CA LEU A 566 -39.69 3.70 5.84
C LEU A 566 -38.23 3.60 5.36
N PRO A 567 -37.89 4.19 4.20
CA PRO A 567 -36.56 4.09 3.64
C PRO A 567 -35.51 4.77 4.54
N PRO A 568 -34.23 4.36 4.43
CA PRO A 568 -33.12 5.07 5.06
C PRO A 568 -33.09 6.55 4.63
N PRO A 569 -32.73 7.50 5.53
CA PRO A 569 -32.28 7.32 6.92
C PRO A 569 -33.41 7.49 7.96
N ILE A 570 -34.65 7.74 7.52
CA ILE A 570 -35.72 8.23 8.39
C ILE A 570 -36.27 7.11 9.28
N GLY A 571 -36.35 5.87 8.80
CA GLY A 571 -36.87 4.74 9.59
C GLY A 571 -36.09 3.44 9.52
N THR A 572 -35.14 3.29 8.60
CA THR A 572 -34.24 2.11 8.54
C THR A 572 -32.81 2.50 8.93
N ARG A 573 -32.17 1.73 9.81
CA ARG A 573 -30.77 1.90 10.21
C ARG A 573 -29.97 0.63 9.95
N THR A 574 -28.86 0.75 9.22
CA THR A 574 -27.93 -0.35 8.97
C THR A 574 -26.85 -0.40 10.06
N LEU A 575 -26.59 -1.60 10.59
CA LEU A 575 -25.48 -1.82 11.51
C LEU A 575 -24.20 -2.07 10.71
N GLY A 576 -23.21 -1.19 10.87
CA GLY A 576 -21.99 -1.23 10.05
C GLY A 576 -20.85 -2.08 10.61
N TRP A 577 -20.97 -2.74 11.77
CA TRP A 577 -19.85 -3.39 12.43
C TRP A 577 -20.03 -4.91 12.50
N HIS A 578 -19.03 -5.66 12.03
CA HIS A 578 -19.03 -7.13 12.08
C HIS A 578 -18.18 -7.67 13.23
N TYR A 579 -18.81 -8.29 14.22
CA TYR A 579 -18.12 -8.81 15.42
C TYR A 579 -17.93 -10.33 15.44
N ARG A 580 -18.57 -11.08 14.52
CA ARG A 580 -18.56 -12.56 14.57
C ARG A 580 -17.20 -13.13 14.19
N SER A 581 -16.64 -12.68 13.07
CA SER A 581 -15.39 -13.21 12.54
C SER A 581 -14.20 -12.62 13.29
N LYS A 582 -13.36 -13.49 13.84
CA LYS A 582 -12.10 -13.08 14.49
C LYS A 582 -11.02 -12.63 13.50
N ASP A 583 -11.25 -12.89 12.22
CA ASP A 583 -10.35 -12.58 11.12
C ASP A 583 -11.20 -12.11 9.95
N GLU A 584 -10.91 -10.91 9.43
CA GLU A 584 -11.65 -10.31 8.33
C GLU A 584 -11.72 -11.18 7.08
N ARG A 585 -10.71 -12.03 6.83
CA ARG A 585 -10.68 -12.90 5.64
C ARG A 585 -11.92 -13.78 5.54
N LEU A 586 -12.53 -14.17 6.67
CA LEU A 586 -13.74 -15.00 6.73
C LEU A 586 -14.99 -14.30 6.16
N ILE A 587 -15.04 -12.96 6.21
CA ILE A 587 -16.18 -12.16 5.76
C ILE A 587 -15.83 -11.31 4.53
N ALA A 588 -14.53 -11.14 4.22
CA ALA A 588 -14.02 -10.29 3.16
C ALA A 588 -14.67 -10.57 1.81
N PHE A 589 -14.88 -11.85 1.46
CA PHE A 589 -15.57 -12.22 0.23
C PHE A 589 -16.99 -11.65 0.19
N SER A 590 -17.82 -11.91 1.22
CA SER A 590 -19.20 -11.39 1.29
C SER A 590 -19.22 -9.86 1.34
N ASN A 591 -18.31 -9.25 2.11
CA ASN A 591 -18.25 -7.80 2.26
C ASN A 591 -17.94 -7.13 0.91
N ALA A 592 -17.06 -7.73 0.09
CA ALA A 592 -16.64 -7.17 -1.19
C ALA A 592 -17.70 -7.26 -2.31
N GLN A 593 -18.63 -8.22 -2.27
CA GLN A 593 -19.61 -8.39 -3.36
C GLN A 593 -20.61 -7.21 -3.44
N SER A 594 -20.85 -6.72 -4.65
CA SER A 594 -21.83 -5.65 -4.93
C SER A 594 -23.26 -6.06 -4.59
N GLU A 595 -23.60 -7.32 -4.83
CA GLU A 595 -24.92 -7.91 -4.58
C GLU A 595 -25.13 -8.25 -3.10
N LEU A 596 -24.16 -7.97 -2.23
CA LEU A 596 -24.26 -8.16 -0.78
C LEU A 596 -24.02 -6.83 -0.06
N TYR A 597 -22.79 -6.56 0.40
CA TYR A 597 -22.52 -5.47 1.33
C TYR A 597 -21.64 -4.34 0.76
N SER A 598 -20.97 -4.51 -0.39
CA SER A 598 -20.19 -3.43 -1.05
C SER A 598 -19.22 -2.66 -0.12
N PHE A 599 -18.49 -3.36 0.74
CA PHE A 599 -17.58 -2.82 1.76
C PHE A 599 -18.24 -1.89 2.79
N SER A 600 -19.56 -1.97 2.98
CA SER A 600 -20.27 -1.18 4.00
C SER A 600 -20.01 -1.65 5.44
N MET A 601 -19.48 -2.87 5.63
CA MET A 601 -19.17 -3.38 6.96
C MET A 601 -17.72 -3.08 7.35
N THR A 602 -17.54 -2.51 8.54
CA THR A 602 -16.28 -2.46 9.27
C THR A 602 -15.96 -3.84 9.83
N THR A 603 -14.81 -4.38 9.43
CA THR A 603 -14.27 -5.67 9.88
C THR A 603 -13.00 -5.48 10.68
N PHE A 604 -12.57 -6.52 11.39
CA PHE A 604 -11.37 -6.48 12.21
C PHE A 604 -10.32 -7.45 11.66
N PRO A 605 -9.05 -7.01 11.49
CA PRO A 605 -7.99 -7.89 11.02
C PRO A 605 -7.71 -9.01 12.02
N GLY A 606 -7.40 -10.19 11.50
CA GLY A 606 -6.94 -11.29 12.34
C GLY A 606 -5.52 -11.05 12.85
N VAL A 607 -5.24 -11.46 14.09
CA VAL A 607 -3.89 -11.41 14.68
C VAL A 607 -3.09 -12.71 14.50
N SER A 608 -3.70 -13.74 13.90
CA SER A 608 -3.09 -15.05 13.72
C SER A 608 -2.44 -15.18 12.35
N SER A 609 -1.23 -15.74 12.31
CA SER A 609 -0.54 -16.09 11.05
C SER A 609 -1.14 -17.34 10.38
N GLU A 610 -1.87 -18.17 11.13
CA GLU A 610 -2.53 -19.35 10.56
C GLU A 610 -3.65 -18.95 9.60
N SER A 611 -3.82 -19.73 8.53
CA SER A 611 -4.91 -19.50 7.59
C SER A 611 -6.25 -19.89 8.21
N CYS A 612 -7.16 -18.92 8.34
CA CYS A 612 -8.55 -19.14 8.77
C CYS A 612 -9.42 -19.76 7.66
N ILE A 613 -8.94 -19.77 6.41
CA ILE A 613 -9.61 -20.40 5.27
C ILE A 613 -8.75 -21.56 4.78
N SER A 614 -9.35 -22.72 4.60
CA SER A 614 -8.67 -23.88 4.02
C SER A 614 -9.53 -24.54 2.97
N HIS A 615 -8.89 -25.07 1.93
CA HIS A 615 -9.53 -25.81 0.86
C HIS A 615 -8.97 -27.24 0.84
N VAL A 616 -9.86 -28.23 0.95
CA VAL A 616 -9.54 -29.65 0.91
C VAL A 616 -10.06 -30.22 -0.40
N LEU A 617 -9.13 -30.42 -1.34
CA LEU A 617 -9.44 -31.06 -2.61
C LEU A 617 -9.57 -32.57 -2.42
N VAL A 618 -10.74 -33.12 -2.73
CA VAL A 618 -10.98 -34.56 -2.74
C VAL A 618 -10.75 -35.09 -4.16
N PRO A 619 -9.70 -35.89 -4.40
CA PRO A 619 -9.34 -36.35 -5.74
C PRO A 619 -10.47 -37.18 -6.36
N PHE A 620 -10.72 -36.96 -7.65
CA PHE A 620 -11.67 -37.73 -8.44
C PHE A 620 -10.98 -38.96 -9.04
N HIS A 621 -11.59 -40.13 -8.88
CA HIS A 621 -11.10 -41.38 -9.48
C HIS A 621 -12.12 -41.83 -10.54
N SER A 622 -11.70 -41.84 -11.82
CA SER A 622 -12.56 -42.12 -12.98
C SER A 622 -13.06 -43.56 -13.08
N ASN A 623 -12.51 -44.49 -12.29
CA ASN A 623 -12.80 -45.92 -12.37
C ASN A 623 -14.07 -46.36 -11.60
N ARG A 624 -14.93 -45.42 -11.17
CA ARG A 624 -16.17 -45.74 -10.45
C ARG A 624 -17.37 -45.26 -11.28
N LEU A 625 -18.19 -46.22 -11.69
CA LEU A 625 -19.27 -46.06 -12.67
C LEU A 625 -20.55 -45.43 -12.10
N ASP A 626 -20.63 -45.21 -10.77
CA ASP A 626 -21.85 -44.74 -10.12
C ASP A 626 -21.72 -43.30 -9.57
N PRO A 627 -22.55 -42.34 -10.04
CA PRO A 627 -22.64 -40.98 -9.47
C PRO A 627 -22.91 -40.97 -7.95
N LEU A 628 -23.60 -41.97 -7.40
CA LEU A 628 -23.82 -42.09 -5.94
C LEU A 628 -22.53 -42.41 -5.17
N GLU A 629 -21.65 -43.25 -5.73
CA GLU A 629 -20.35 -43.58 -5.13
C GLU A 629 -19.35 -42.42 -5.20
N SER A 630 -19.52 -41.52 -6.18
CA SER A 630 -18.72 -40.30 -6.28
C SER A 630 -18.92 -39.39 -5.04
N GLY A 631 -20.13 -39.28 -4.49
CA GLY A 631 -20.36 -38.51 -3.26
C GLY A 631 -19.69 -39.11 -2.01
N ALA A 632 -19.38 -40.41 -2.02
CA ALA A 632 -18.90 -41.13 -0.84
C ALA A 632 -17.48 -40.76 -0.41
N ASP A 633 -16.60 -40.37 -1.35
CA ASP A 633 -15.23 -39.94 -1.03
C ASP A 633 -15.23 -38.61 -0.26
N GLU A 634 -16.10 -37.68 -0.67
CA GLU A 634 -16.27 -36.40 0.01
C GLU A 634 -16.85 -36.60 1.40
N VAL A 635 -17.90 -37.44 1.54
CA VAL A 635 -18.47 -37.83 2.83
C VAL A 635 -17.39 -38.42 3.75
N ARG A 636 -16.59 -39.37 3.27
CA ARG A 636 -15.50 -39.96 4.05
C ARG A 636 -14.46 -38.92 4.49
N ARG A 637 -14.12 -37.97 3.62
CA ARG A 637 -13.19 -36.90 3.97
C ARG A 637 -13.76 -35.96 5.02
N VAL A 638 -15.04 -35.59 4.92
CA VAL A 638 -15.74 -34.76 5.92
C VAL A 638 -15.76 -35.48 7.27
N VAL A 639 -16.13 -36.77 7.32
CA VAL A 639 -16.10 -37.57 8.55
C VAL A 639 -14.71 -37.59 9.18
N ALA A 640 -13.66 -37.77 8.36
CA ALA A 640 -12.28 -37.74 8.85
C ALA A 640 -11.88 -36.37 9.43
N LEU A 641 -12.27 -35.27 8.79
CA LEU A 641 -12.02 -33.91 9.28
C LEU A 641 -12.78 -33.63 10.60
N VAL A 642 -14.02 -34.10 10.73
CA VAL A 642 -14.80 -33.99 11.97
C VAL A 642 -14.13 -34.78 13.09
N ALA A 643 -13.67 -36.00 12.82
CA ALA A 643 -12.94 -36.82 13.80
C ALA A 643 -11.59 -36.19 14.21
N GLU A 644 -10.86 -35.63 13.25
CA GLU A 644 -9.60 -34.90 13.49
C GLU A 644 -9.83 -33.65 14.36
N HIS A 645 -10.90 -32.90 14.10
CA HIS A 645 -11.31 -31.76 14.92
C HIS A 645 -11.69 -32.20 16.34
N ALA A 646 -12.52 -33.23 16.47
CA ALA A 646 -12.91 -33.77 17.77
C ALA A 646 -11.69 -34.20 18.61
N ALA A 647 -10.66 -34.75 17.97
CA ALA A 647 -9.44 -35.19 18.65
C ALA A 647 -8.51 -34.03 19.04
N ARG A 648 -8.29 -33.04 18.16
CA ARG A 648 -7.32 -31.95 18.40
C ARG A 648 -7.91 -30.73 19.09
N HIS A 649 -9.19 -30.43 18.84
CA HIS A 649 -9.87 -29.22 19.29
C HIS A 649 -11.24 -29.50 19.94
N PRO A 650 -11.34 -30.40 20.94
CA PRO A 650 -12.62 -30.74 21.58
C PRO A 650 -13.30 -29.56 22.30
N GLY A 651 -12.54 -28.50 22.60
CA GLY A 651 -13.04 -27.26 23.19
C GLY A 651 -13.62 -26.26 22.18
N GLU A 652 -13.50 -26.52 20.87
CA GLU A 652 -14.01 -25.65 19.81
C GLU A 652 -15.25 -26.24 19.15
N SER A 653 -16.27 -25.41 18.93
CA SER A 653 -17.52 -25.87 18.32
C SER A 653 -17.38 -26.00 16.79
N LEU A 654 -18.03 -27.02 16.23
CA LEU A 654 -17.93 -27.37 14.82
C LEU A 654 -19.33 -27.54 14.21
N GLY A 655 -19.51 -27.08 12.98
CA GLY A 655 -20.70 -27.33 12.17
C GLY A 655 -20.32 -27.77 10.77
N VAL A 656 -21.12 -28.66 10.17
CA VAL A 656 -21.00 -29.07 8.77
C VAL A 656 -22.18 -28.48 8.00
N ILE A 657 -21.88 -27.69 6.97
CA ILE A 657 -22.86 -27.12 6.07
C ILE A 657 -22.73 -27.82 4.72
N THR A 658 -23.86 -28.33 4.24
CA THR A 658 -23.96 -29.05 2.97
C THR A 658 -24.82 -28.27 1.99
N MET A 659 -24.60 -28.46 0.69
CA MET A 659 -25.39 -27.77 -0.34
C MET A 659 -26.79 -28.37 -0.55
N GLY A 660 -27.05 -29.59 -0.06
CA GLY A 660 -28.31 -30.30 -0.29
C GLY A 660 -28.60 -31.35 0.78
N ILE A 661 -29.89 -31.64 0.98
CA ILE A 661 -30.40 -32.49 2.08
C ILE A 661 -29.90 -33.93 1.95
N LYS A 662 -29.91 -34.51 0.74
CA LYS A 662 -29.37 -35.85 0.50
C LYS A 662 -27.89 -35.98 0.88
N HIS A 663 -27.10 -34.91 0.74
CA HIS A 663 -25.70 -34.92 1.17
C HIS A 663 -25.55 -34.80 2.69
N ALA A 664 -26.36 -33.93 3.34
CA ALA A 664 -26.45 -33.85 4.80
C ALA A 664 -26.76 -35.24 5.40
N ASN A 665 -27.81 -35.91 4.94
CA ASN A 665 -28.25 -37.20 5.46
C ASN A 665 -27.16 -38.27 5.31
N ARG A 666 -26.44 -38.29 4.17
CA ARG A 666 -25.30 -39.20 3.95
C ARG A 666 -24.15 -38.96 4.94
N ILE A 667 -23.87 -37.69 5.26
CA ILE A 667 -22.83 -37.33 6.24
C ILE A 667 -23.26 -37.69 7.66
N GLU A 668 -24.50 -37.37 8.05
CA GLU A 668 -25.04 -37.72 9.36
C GLU A 668 -24.98 -39.23 9.61
N GLU A 669 -25.42 -40.02 8.64
CA GLU A 669 -25.39 -41.47 8.74
C GLU A 669 -23.97 -42.02 8.80
N ALA A 670 -23.03 -41.46 8.03
CA ALA A 670 -21.62 -41.85 8.09
C ALA A 670 -20.96 -41.47 9.42
N LEU A 671 -21.27 -40.29 9.97
CA LEU A 671 -20.80 -39.85 11.29
C LEU A 671 -21.37 -40.74 12.40
N ARG A 672 -22.64 -41.11 12.33
CA ARG A 672 -23.30 -42.02 13.29
C ARG A 672 -22.64 -43.39 13.33
N ARG A 673 -22.21 -43.93 12.17
CA ARG A 673 -21.43 -45.17 12.11
C ARG A 673 -20.04 -44.99 12.70
N ALA A 674 -19.32 -43.93 12.31
CA ALA A 674 -17.98 -43.65 12.80
C ALA A 674 -17.94 -43.36 14.32
N GLY A 675 -18.97 -42.72 14.88
CA GLY A 675 -19.09 -42.46 16.31
C GLY A 675 -19.19 -43.74 17.15
N ARG A 676 -19.84 -44.79 16.63
CA ARG A 676 -19.89 -46.11 17.30
C ARG A 676 -18.51 -46.76 17.44
N GLU A 677 -17.62 -46.50 16.48
CA GLU A 677 -16.26 -47.06 16.45
C GLU A 677 -15.24 -46.14 17.15
N ASN A 678 -15.56 -44.86 17.32
CA ASN A 678 -14.67 -43.85 17.92
C ASN A 678 -15.36 -43.10 19.08
N PRO A 679 -15.09 -43.47 20.35
CA PRO A 679 -15.68 -42.83 21.53
C PRO A 679 -15.42 -41.33 21.65
N VAL A 680 -14.28 -40.84 21.14
CA VAL A 680 -13.93 -39.40 21.18
C VAL A 680 -14.85 -38.62 20.23
N LEU A 681 -15.11 -39.16 19.04
CA LEU A 681 -16.03 -38.57 18.08
C LEU A 681 -17.47 -38.56 18.63
N GLU A 682 -17.92 -39.66 19.23
CA GLU A 682 -19.26 -39.74 19.83
C GLU A 682 -19.46 -38.75 20.98
N ALA A 683 -18.45 -38.61 21.85
CA ALA A 683 -18.48 -37.64 22.94
C ALA A 683 -18.60 -36.20 22.40
N PHE A 684 -17.96 -35.91 21.26
CA PHE A 684 -18.03 -34.60 20.62
C PHE A 684 -19.41 -34.35 19.98
N ILE A 685 -19.93 -35.30 19.20
CA ILE A 685 -21.23 -35.20 18.53
C ILE A 685 -22.37 -35.07 19.56
N SER A 686 -22.32 -35.83 20.65
CA SER A 686 -23.32 -35.78 21.74
C SER A 686 -23.21 -34.55 22.65
N GLY A 687 -22.21 -33.70 22.45
CA GLY A 687 -21.97 -32.51 23.28
C GLY A 687 -21.36 -32.81 24.65
N SER A 688 -20.91 -34.04 24.90
CA SER A 688 -20.31 -34.48 26.17
C SER A 688 -18.81 -34.17 26.27
N ALA A 689 -18.14 -33.84 25.16
CA ALA A 689 -16.69 -33.62 25.11
C ALA A 689 -16.21 -32.36 25.85
N SER A 690 -17.04 -31.30 25.93
CA SER A 690 -16.68 -30.07 26.63
C SER A 690 -17.91 -29.26 27.07
N PRO A 691 -17.79 -28.36 28.07
CA PRO A 691 -18.88 -27.46 28.44
C PRO A 691 -19.37 -26.59 27.28
N LYS A 692 -18.47 -26.23 26.35
CA LYS A 692 -18.83 -25.46 25.16
C LYS A 692 -19.59 -26.31 24.15
N ALA A 693 -19.16 -27.55 23.90
CA ALA A 693 -19.88 -28.48 23.02
C ALA A 693 -21.29 -28.79 23.52
N ARG A 694 -21.53 -28.73 24.83
CA ARG A 694 -22.88 -28.88 25.42
C ARG A 694 -23.81 -27.70 25.10
N ASN A 695 -23.27 -26.49 25.02
CA ASN A 695 -24.05 -25.28 24.71
C ASN A 695 -24.17 -25.04 23.21
N GLU A 696 -23.14 -25.39 22.44
CA GLU A 696 -23.07 -25.25 20.98
C GLU A 696 -22.83 -26.62 20.36
N MET A 697 -23.89 -27.44 20.34
CA MET A 697 -23.82 -28.82 19.84
C MET A 697 -23.36 -28.89 18.39
N PHE A 698 -22.65 -29.96 18.04
CA PHE A 698 -22.29 -30.26 16.65
C PHE A 698 -23.57 -30.40 15.79
N PHE A 699 -23.50 -29.95 14.53
CA PHE A 699 -24.60 -30.13 13.58
C PHE A 699 -24.11 -30.47 12.18
N VAL A 700 -24.99 -31.11 11.41
CA VAL A 700 -24.93 -31.20 9.96
C VAL A 700 -26.23 -30.61 9.42
N LYS A 701 -26.14 -29.59 8.56
CA LYS A 701 -27.32 -28.90 8.03
C LYS A 701 -27.15 -28.54 6.56
N ASN A 702 -28.25 -28.40 5.83
CA ASN A 702 -28.23 -27.82 4.48
C ASN A 702 -28.31 -26.28 4.55
N LEU A 703 -28.07 -25.63 3.41
CA LEU A 703 -28.08 -24.16 3.28
C LEU A 703 -29.35 -23.47 3.84
N GLU A 704 -30.50 -24.13 3.74
CA GLU A 704 -31.79 -23.55 4.15
C GLU A 704 -32.03 -23.61 5.66
N ARG A 705 -31.36 -24.52 6.38
CA ARG A 705 -31.60 -24.76 7.82
C ARG A 705 -30.55 -24.15 8.74
N VAL A 706 -29.52 -23.52 8.18
CA VAL A 706 -28.33 -23.05 8.92
C VAL A 706 -28.41 -21.60 9.39
N GLN A 707 -29.49 -20.87 9.07
CA GLN A 707 -29.65 -19.50 9.55
C GLN A 707 -29.77 -19.45 11.08
N GLY A 708 -29.18 -18.43 11.69
CA GLY A 708 -29.08 -18.29 13.15
C GLY A 708 -28.01 -19.17 13.82
N ASP A 709 -27.49 -20.20 13.14
CA ASP A 709 -26.40 -21.02 13.69
C ASP A 709 -25.03 -20.43 13.41
N GLU A 710 -24.12 -20.51 14.38
CA GLU A 710 -22.71 -20.16 14.21
C GLU A 710 -21.81 -21.09 15.00
N ARG A 711 -20.59 -21.34 14.50
CA ARG A 711 -19.62 -22.22 15.17
C ARG A 711 -18.22 -21.64 15.07
N ASP A 712 -17.32 -22.09 15.95
CA ASP A 712 -15.91 -21.68 15.85
C ASP A 712 -15.31 -22.10 14.51
N SER A 713 -15.56 -23.35 14.12
CA SER A 713 -15.15 -23.92 12.83
C SER A 713 -16.36 -24.37 12.02
N ILE A 714 -16.34 -24.11 10.72
CA ILE A 714 -17.35 -24.59 9.76
C ILE A 714 -16.65 -25.43 8.68
N ILE A 715 -17.21 -26.60 8.39
CA ILE A 715 -16.88 -27.37 7.19
C ILE A 715 -18.00 -27.14 6.19
N LEU A 716 -17.70 -26.44 5.09
CA LEU A 716 -18.61 -26.28 3.96
C LEU A 716 -18.27 -27.36 2.93
N THR A 717 -19.23 -28.21 2.58
CA THR A 717 -19.03 -29.34 1.65
C THR A 717 -20.03 -29.26 0.51
N ILE A 718 -19.52 -29.39 -0.72
CA ILE A 718 -20.29 -29.12 -1.92
C ILE A 718 -21.18 -30.32 -2.27
N GLY A 719 -20.66 -31.54 -2.16
CA GLY A 719 -21.41 -32.77 -2.41
C GLY A 719 -21.75 -33.05 -3.88
N TYR A 720 -21.37 -32.17 -4.80
CA TYR A 720 -21.54 -32.34 -6.26
C TYR A 720 -20.24 -32.81 -6.90
N GLY A 721 -20.33 -33.94 -7.61
CA GLY A 721 -19.18 -34.61 -8.23
C GLY A 721 -19.09 -34.39 -9.75
N LYS A 722 -17.95 -34.79 -10.31
CA LYS A 722 -17.82 -35.00 -11.76
C LYS A 722 -18.59 -36.25 -12.15
N THR A 723 -19.22 -36.21 -13.33
CA THR A 723 -19.78 -37.38 -14.03
C THR A 723 -18.68 -38.38 -14.37
N ALA A 724 -19.05 -39.61 -14.76
CA ALA A 724 -18.11 -40.65 -15.22
C ALA A 724 -17.13 -40.13 -16.30
N ASP A 725 -17.59 -39.19 -17.15
CA ASP A 725 -16.81 -38.53 -18.21
C ASP A 725 -15.88 -37.41 -17.71
N GLY A 726 -15.77 -37.20 -16.40
CA GLY A 726 -14.90 -36.19 -15.80
C GLY A 726 -15.42 -34.73 -15.89
N ARG A 727 -16.64 -34.51 -16.39
CA ARG A 727 -17.29 -33.19 -16.46
C ARG A 727 -18.03 -32.87 -15.17
N MET A 728 -17.88 -31.65 -14.66
CA MET A 728 -18.68 -31.17 -13.53
C MET A 728 -20.10 -30.88 -14.02
N GLN A 729 -21.11 -31.42 -13.34
CA GLN A 729 -22.47 -30.93 -13.53
C GLN A 729 -22.59 -29.63 -12.74
N TYR A 730 -22.65 -28.49 -13.43
CA TYR A 730 -22.84 -27.15 -12.84
C TYR A 730 -24.26 -26.98 -12.27
N ARG A 731 -24.77 -27.97 -11.52
CA ARG A 731 -26.09 -28.01 -10.90
C ARG A 731 -25.92 -27.88 -9.39
N PHE A 732 -25.64 -26.67 -8.90
CA PHE A 732 -25.40 -26.41 -7.48
C PHE A 732 -26.70 -26.29 -6.64
N GLY A 733 -27.77 -26.93 -7.10
CA GLY A 733 -29.08 -26.90 -6.46
C GLY A 733 -29.57 -25.47 -6.17
N PRO A 734 -29.96 -25.16 -4.93
CA PRO A 734 -30.51 -23.85 -4.53
C PRO A 734 -29.63 -22.62 -4.82
N ILE A 735 -28.32 -22.80 -5.06
CA ILE A 735 -27.42 -21.69 -5.38
C ILE A 735 -27.59 -21.19 -6.81
N ASN A 736 -27.97 -22.06 -7.75
CA ASN A 736 -28.17 -21.68 -9.14
C ASN A 736 -29.47 -20.90 -9.37
N MET A 737 -30.35 -20.87 -8.38
CA MET A 737 -31.65 -20.21 -8.45
C MET A 737 -31.55 -18.72 -8.11
N GLN A 738 -32.60 -17.97 -8.42
CA GLN A 738 -32.73 -16.59 -7.99
C GLN A 738 -32.61 -16.50 -6.45
N GLY A 739 -31.84 -15.51 -5.96
CA GLY A 739 -31.51 -15.41 -4.53
C GLY A 739 -30.47 -16.41 -4.01
N GLY A 740 -29.89 -17.26 -4.86
CA GLY A 740 -28.84 -18.22 -4.47
C GLY A 740 -27.60 -17.60 -3.84
N HIS A 741 -27.26 -16.36 -4.22
CA HIS A 741 -26.18 -15.58 -3.58
C HIS A 741 -26.44 -15.32 -2.08
N ARG A 742 -27.71 -15.18 -1.66
CA ARG A 742 -28.10 -15.01 -0.25
C ARG A 742 -27.89 -16.30 0.55
N ARG A 743 -28.21 -17.46 -0.04
CA ARG A 743 -27.95 -18.80 0.54
C ARG A 743 -26.45 -19.03 0.73
N LEU A 744 -25.65 -18.68 -0.28
CA LEU A 744 -24.19 -18.75 -0.20
C LEU A 744 -23.64 -17.83 0.90
N ASN A 745 -24.11 -16.57 0.93
CA ASN A 745 -23.71 -15.59 1.94
C ASN A 745 -23.99 -16.11 3.35
N VAL A 746 -25.15 -16.71 3.59
CA VAL A 746 -25.45 -17.33 4.89
C VAL A 746 -24.41 -18.41 5.20
N ALA A 747 -24.15 -19.37 4.31
CA ALA A 747 -23.24 -20.48 4.58
C ALA A 747 -21.81 -20.06 4.92
N ILE A 748 -21.24 -19.12 4.17
CA ILE A 748 -19.84 -18.71 4.35
C ILE A 748 -19.63 -17.79 5.57
N THR A 749 -20.70 -17.19 6.10
CA THR A 749 -20.64 -16.24 7.23
C THR A 749 -20.95 -16.86 8.60
N ARG A 750 -21.04 -18.19 8.70
CA ARG A 750 -21.32 -18.90 9.98
C ARG A 750 -20.08 -19.19 10.82
N ALA A 751 -18.88 -19.04 10.28
CA ALA A 751 -17.62 -19.33 10.96
C ALA A 751 -17.12 -18.14 11.79
N ARG A 752 -16.75 -18.39 13.07
CA ARG A 752 -16.08 -17.39 13.92
C ARG A 752 -14.57 -17.39 13.76
N LYS A 753 -13.93 -18.55 13.61
CA LYS A 753 -12.47 -18.70 13.54
C LYS A 753 -11.99 -19.30 12.23
N LYS A 754 -12.65 -20.35 11.74
CA LYS A 754 -12.14 -21.12 10.60
C LYS A 754 -13.25 -21.65 9.70
N ILE A 755 -13.01 -21.60 8.40
CA ILE A 755 -13.83 -22.29 7.39
C ILE A 755 -12.97 -23.24 6.57
N THR A 756 -13.47 -24.46 6.39
CA THR A 756 -12.86 -25.49 5.54
C THR A 756 -13.82 -25.81 4.42
N LEU A 757 -13.46 -25.45 3.19
CA LEU A 757 -14.18 -25.85 1.99
C LEU A 757 -13.69 -27.23 1.56
N VAL A 758 -14.60 -28.19 1.48
CA VAL A 758 -14.34 -29.53 0.94
C VAL A 758 -15.04 -29.62 -0.41
N CYS A 759 -14.27 -29.85 -1.48
CA CYS A 759 -14.84 -30.08 -2.80
C CYS A 759 -13.92 -30.91 -3.70
N ARG A 760 -14.44 -31.31 -4.86
CA ARG A 760 -13.72 -32.12 -5.86
C ARG A 760 -13.19 -31.31 -7.05
N ALA A 761 -13.30 -29.98 -7.01
CA ALA A 761 -12.91 -29.09 -8.09
C ALA A 761 -11.58 -28.38 -7.79
N THR A 762 -10.63 -28.42 -8.73
CA THR A 762 -9.43 -27.58 -8.67
C THR A 762 -9.81 -26.12 -8.88
N LEU A 763 -9.22 -25.19 -8.12
CA LEU A 763 -9.52 -23.75 -8.20
C LEU A 763 -9.45 -23.18 -9.63
N SER A 764 -8.61 -23.74 -10.50
CA SER A 764 -8.42 -23.33 -11.89
C SER A 764 -9.63 -23.57 -12.81
N LEU A 765 -10.62 -24.36 -12.38
CA LEU A 765 -11.85 -24.63 -13.14
C LEU A 765 -12.99 -23.65 -12.82
N ILE A 766 -12.90 -22.92 -11.71
CA ILE A 766 -13.94 -21.96 -11.29
C ILE A 766 -13.65 -20.55 -11.83
N THR A 767 -12.38 -20.22 -12.13
CA THR A 767 -11.96 -18.92 -12.66
C THR A 767 -12.04 -18.78 -14.18
N ARG A 768 -12.30 -19.86 -14.93
CA ARG A 768 -12.36 -19.84 -16.41
C ARG A 768 -13.76 -19.55 -16.99
N GLY A 769 -14.72 -19.16 -16.14
CA GLY A 769 -16.13 -18.97 -16.53
C GLY A 769 -16.73 -17.62 -16.16
N TYR A 770 -15.91 -16.60 -15.86
CA TYR A 770 -16.34 -15.22 -15.67
C TYR A 770 -15.49 -14.28 -16.52
#